data_AF-A0A1E9IR69-F1
#
_entry.id   AF-A0A1E9IR69-F1
#
_cell.length_a   1.000
_cell.length_b   1.000
_cell.length_c   1.000
_cell.angle_alpha   90.00
_cell.angle_beta   90.00
_cell.angle_gamma   90.00
#
_symmetry.space_group_name_H-M   'P 1'
#
loop_
_entity.id
_entity.type
_entity.pdbx_description
1 polymer ?
#
loop_
_entity_poly.entity_id
_entity_poly.type
_entity_poly.pdbx_seq_one_letter_code
_entity_poly.pdbx_strand_id
1 'polypeptide(L)'
;MIEKIMKAVKSSNKKRSRNITIGAVIGFLLSCTTIIGAEKEMAGLEIKRENGNLNFTALSGGASPNTSVGENINEFYKYNTFKNNVYTNNSAISEKVSSNLQNSYGIKLSLLKENFTIINENVIGVKSEKGSNNIGINISDSAIEFTIKNNGFIYSERGSQTSSGIKIDNNITKTNIENEGIISAKVDSPSKAIVKGIENNGENLEVVNHGVIYGDSYEGDGIGIHNKGNNLKLLNSGIIYGDSSVRSRNIAGVYENGANGSIKNTGMIFETSTGNNMSHGIFCTGELDILENDGVIYSIKKSSGNFSSGLTFSTSLSKGEKILNNGIIYGINDDGLNNENLNGYGISNEKKGNISKLTNTGIIYGNKYAINNKDIYNSCGKIDSGVNYGLLISGGDEIADESITFVESNGSSNEIENNGLIFTADENRVYTSKNEYKNNFGAEKTVNIDGENYQTLNVSATVKDSGEITDYKSLELKNGNNNYDKYILNGVEKTLVIEERGNVVSNSIVNGYDDAIDMKEKSDLKLQNTKVNSYGKAIAMAGNSELTIENSIINGGALGGRNNSNTELPTIGITGDNNKLILEKNSIVNGNYKDKDVINITSVIKVEGDNNEVTLFEGSVVNGKMEASGNGNTLNFFENVEGMRTAGTKKINVLHDISGFDNIGIKGNVTLFEGMSVTGVNSIKIGENSTLNLRLTDTFSGNLADAEFDDDEIIVTRPSHALQNNGEKLVITGEGTDKDTIGSINFITDNIGKRAKLDMKDIYIENLYIRASSAIDSAVFDEGKELILSAGTSLDDLHLDKIYKSEAVDKPEPPSKPSKKRYNSLNNIYKGIYSSKEDNLNALRVLISSNLGNNYDENMSDEEQLKNLMSYLGSIYTETPYSFSSELSRKSAGMFRDIVTENQFRSDLNRWLVMGGLTHADGGTKDSYYGQNYHEIDGGTADVDVDMKLTGAYVLGKYGYSENVALGVTVGGNRSEAKLPM
;
A
#
# COMPACT_ATOMS: atom_id res chain seq x y z
N MET A 1 -32.12 -22.32 -24.92
CA MET A 1 -31.20 -22.03 -26.05
C MET A 1 -30.02 -23.00 -26.10
N ILE A 2 -29.24 -23.12 -25.02
CA ILE A 2 -28.11 -24.07 -24.86
C ILE A 2 -28.50 -25.53 -25.18
N GLU A 3 -29.68 -25.97 -24.76
CA GLU A 3 -30.18 -27.33 -25.04
C GLU A 3 -30.48 -27.56 -26.53
N LYS A 4 -30.96 -26.53 -27.26
CA LYS A 4 -31.18 -26.58 -28.72
C LYS A 4 -29.85 -26.63 -29.47
N ILE A 5 -28.85 -25.87 -29.02
CA ILE A 5 -27.47 -25.88 -29.56
C ILE A 5 -26.82 -27.24 -29.31
N MET A 6 -26.94 -27.80 -28.11
CA MET A 6 -26.41 -29.15 -27.79
C MET A 6 -27.11 -30.25 -28.59
N LYS A 7 -28.41 -30.13 -28.86
CA LYS A 7 -29.16 -31.06 -29.74
C LYS A 7 -28.70 -30.96 -31.19
N ALA A 8 -28.43 -29.76 -31.71
CA ALA A 8 -27.91 -29.53 -33.06
C ALA A 8 -26.45 -30.01 -33.23
N VAL A 9 -25.62 -29.83 -32.21
CA VAL A 9 -24.24 -30.37 -32.15
C VAL A 9 -24.25 -31.90 -32.02
N LYS A 10 -25.21 -32.49 -31.29
CA LYS A 10 -25.39 -33.95 -31.23
C LYS A 10 -25.96 -34.55 -32.52
N SER A 11 -26.86 -33.88 -33.23
CA SER A 11 -27.46 -34.39 -34.47
C SER A 11 -26.50 -34.36 -35.67
N SER A 12 -25.57 -33.39 -35.70
CA SER A 12 -24.54 -33.25 -36.74
C SER A 12 -23.28 -34.10 -36.49
N ASN A 13 -23.18 -34.79 -35.35
CA ASN A 13 -22.01 -35.53 -34.86
C ASN A 13 -21.77 -36.92 -35.50
N LYS A 14 -22.45 -37.27 -36.61
CA LYS A 14 -22.29 -38.59 -37.28
C LYS A 14 -21.19 -38.65 -38.35
N LYS A 15 -20.43 -37.58 -38.64
CA LYS A 15 -19.29 -37.61 -39.59
C LYS A 15 -18.01 -37.02 -38.96
N ARG A 16 -16.92 -37.80 -39.01
CA ARG A 16 -15.90 -37.95 -37.95
C ARG A 16 -14.59 -37.17 -38.16
N SER A 17 -14.61 -35.93 -38.66
CA SER A 17 -13.35 -35.17 -38.86
C SER A 17 -13.40 -33.64 -38.84
N ARG A 18 -14.58 -33.00 -38.68
CA ARG A 18 -14.69 -31.51 -38.59
C ARG A 18 -14.71 -30.94 -37.15
N ASN A 19 -14.60 -31.78 -36.11
CA ASN A 19 -15.21 -31.48 -34.80
C ASN A 19 -14.30 -31.13 -33.61
N ILE A 20 -12.96 -31.14 -33.71
CA ILE A 20 -12.13 -30.69 -32.57
C ILE A 20 -12.11 -29.16 -32.49
N THR A 21 -12.02 -28.47 -33.63
CA THR A 21 -11.95 -27.02 -33.69
C THR A 21 -13.27 -26.33 -33.35
N ILE A 22 -14.41 -26.90 -33.75
CA ILE A 22 -15.75 -26.37 -33.39
C ILE A 22 -16.04 -26.62 -31.90
N GLY A 23 -15.63 -27.77 -31.37
CA GLY A 23 -15.66 -28.03 -29.92
C GLY A 23 -14.75 -27.09 -29.14
N ALA A 24 -13.59 -26.72 -29.69
CA ALA A 24 -12.66 -25.76 -29.09
C ALA A 24 -13.18 -24.32 -29.17
N VAL A 25 -13.81 -23.91 -30.27
CA VAL A 25 -14.41 -22.56 -30.42
C VAL A 25 -15.66 -22.41 -29.57
N ILE A 26 -16.51 -23.43 -29.48
CA ILE A 26 -17.65 -23.45 -28.56
C ILE A 26 -17.16 -23.55 -27.11
N GLY A 27 -16.08 -24.29 -26.85
CA GLY A 27 -15.40 -24.33 -25.54
C GLY A 27 -14.79 -22.98 -25.17
N PHE A 28 -14.23 -22.24 -26.13
CA PHE A 28 -13.68 -20.90 -25.95
C PHE A 28 -14.81 -19.89 -25.70
N LEU A 29 -15.89 -19.92 -26.49
CA LEU A 29 -17.10 -19.12 -26.26
C LEU A 29 -17.79 -19.45 -24.93
N LEU A 30 -17.83 -20.72 -24.52
CA LEU A 30 -18.36 -21.14 -23.21
C LEU A 30 -17.41 -20.75 -22.05
N SER A 31 -16.10 -20.77 -22.26
CA SER A 31 -15.13 -20.21 -21.29
C SER A 31 -15.28 -18.69 -21.16
N CYS A 32 -15.77 -18.03 -22.22
CA CYS A 32 -16.18 -16.63 -22.15
C CYS A 32 -17.53 -16.42 -21.45
N THR A 33 -18.44 -17.40 -21.40
CA THR A 33 -19.69 -17.27 -20.61
C THR A 33 -19.48 -17.41 -19.09
N THR A 34 -18.39 -18.03 -18.64
CA THR A 34 -17.93 -17.95 -17.24
C THR A 34 -17.36 -16.58 -16.85
N ILE A 35 -17.26 -15.63 -17.78
CA ILE A 35 -16.89 -14.23 -17.52
C ILE A 35 -18.06 -13.43 -16.91
N ILE A 36 -19.27 -14.00 -16.89
CA ILE A 36 -20.50 -13.38 -16.38
C ILE A 36 -20.48 -13.40 -14.83
N GLY A 37 -19.78 -12.43 -14.24
CA GLY A 37 -19.73 -12.15 -12.80
C GLY A 37 -20.86 -11.25 -12.29
N ALA A 38 -21.98 -11.15 -13.02
CA ALA A 38 -23.06 -10.21 -12.68
C ALA A 38 -23.94 -10.65 -11.49
N GLU A 39 -23.85 -11.91 -11.03
CA GLU A 39 -24.75 -12.46 -9.98
C GLU A 39 -24.05 -12.91 -8.69
N LYS A 40 -22.71 -12.83 -8.59
CA LYS A 40 -21.99 -13.39 -7.44
C LYS A 40 -21.62 -12.30 -6.44
N GLU A 41 -22.32 -12.29 -5.31
CA GLU A 41 -22.02 -11.46 -4.13
C GLU A 41 -20.53 -11.52 -3.77
N MET A 42 -19.96 -10.40 -3.29
CA MET A 42 -18.60 -10.38 -2.76
C MET A 42 -18.50 -11.38 -1.60
N ALA A 43 -17.53 -12.28 -1.68
CA ALA A 43 -17.35 -13.37 -0.74
C ALA A 43 -16.03 -13.24 0.01
N GLY A 44 -16.04 -13.55 1.31
CA GLY A 44 -14.81 -13.78 2.08
C GLY A 44 -14.10 -15.05 1.60
N LEU A 45 -12.81 -15.19 1.87
CA LEU A 45 -11.99 -16.32 1.41
C LEU A 45 -11.47 -17.14 2.59
N GLU A 46 -11.83 -18.42 2.67
CA GLU A 46 -11.15 -19.38 3.55
C GLU A 46 -10.09 -20.15 2.75
N ILE A 47 -8.83 -20.08 3.20
CA ILE A 47 -7.73 -20.91 2.71
C ILE A 47 -7.38 -21.92 3.79
N LYS A 48 -7.57 -23.20 3.49
CA LYS A 48 -7.29 -24.28 4.45
C LYS A 48 -6.75 -25.52 3.77
N ARG A 49 -6.00 -26.34 4.52
CA ARG A 49 -5.61 -27.66 4.04
C ARG A 49 -6.62 -28.71 4.50
N GLU A 50 -7.27 -29.38 3.55
CA GLU A 50 -8.17 -30.50 3.80
C GLU A 50 -7.79 -31.70 2.93
N ASN A 51 -7.78 -32.89 3.51
CA ASN A 51 -7.45 -34.14 2.81
C ASN A 51 -6.11 -34.11 2.04
N GLY A 52 -5.13 -33.34 2.54
CA GLY A 52 -3.81 -33.17 1.94
C GLY A 52 -3.72 -32.04 0.91
N ASN A 53 -4.85 -31.55 0.41
CA ASN A 53 -4.89 -30.48 -0.60
C ASN A 53 -5.15 -29.11 0.03
N LEU A 54 -4.64 -28.07 -0.63
CA LEU A 54 -4.96 -26.69 -0.27
C LEU A 54 -6.29 -26.30 -0.95
N ASN A 55 -7.26 -25.86 -0.16
CA ASN A 55 -8.59 -25.48 -0.60
C ASN A 55 -8.77 -23.97 -0.48
N PHE A 56 -9.36 -23.35 -1.50
CA PHE A 56 -9.76 -21.95 -1.52
C PHE A 56 -11.28 -21.88 -1.62
N THR A 57 -11.94 -21.52 -0.52
CA THR A 57 -13.39 -21.53 -0.36
C THR A 57 -13.93 -20.11 -0.31
N ALA A 58 -14.82 -19.77 -1.24
CA ALA A 58 -15.59 -18.53 -1.19
C ALA A 58 -16.74 -18.66 -0.16
N LEU A 59 -16.75 -17.76 0.82
CA LEU A 59 -17.74 -17.60 1.87
C LEU A 59 -18.77 -16.55 1.42
N SER A 60 -19.77 -16.96 0.64
CA SER A 60 -20.88 -16.10 0.21
C SER A 60 -22.09 -16.29 1.13
N GLY A 61 -22.65 -15.20 1.68
CA GLY A 61 -23.71 -15.18 2.69
C GLY A 61 -25.10 -15.65 2.22
N GLY A 62 -25.19 -16.74 1.45
CA GLY A 62 -26.45 -17.32 0.97
C GLY A 62 -26.33 -18.47 -0.04
N ALA A 63 -25.20 -18.61 -0.76
CA ALA A 63 -24.97 -19.72 -1.69
C ALA A 63 -24.14 -20.85 -1.06
N SER A 64 -24.21 -22.06 -1.65
CA SER A 64 -23.34 -23.17 -1.23
C SER A 64 -21.87 -22.78 -1.42
N PRO A 65 -20.98 -23.02 -0.44
CA PRO A 65 -19.59 -22.61 -0.50
C PRO A 65 -18.91 -23.14 -1.77
N ASN A 66 -18.31 -22.23 -2.55
CA ASN A 66 -17.59 -22.61 -3.76
C ASN A 66 -16.12 -22.83 -3.45
N THR A 67 -15.69 -24.09 -3.54
CA THR A 67 -14.35 -24.51 -3.17
C THR A 67 -13.56 -24.92 -4.40
N SER A 68 -12.39 -24.33 -4.59
CA SER A 68 -11.39 -24.79 -5.55
C SER A 68 -10.23 -25.48 -4.82
N VAL A 69 -9.57 -26.43 -5.49
CA VAL A 69 -8.52 -27.28 -4.91
C VAL A 69 -7.20 -27.07 -5.66
N GLY A 70 -6.12 -26.82 -4.93
CA GLY A 70 -4.77 -26.58 -5.47
C GLY A 70 -4.64 -25.21 -6.14
N GLU A 71 -3.82 -25.13 -7.18
CA GLU A 71 -3.64 -23.89 -8.00
C GLU A 71 -4.82 -23.61 -8.94
N ASN A 72 -5.88 -24.44 -8.92
CA ASN A 72 -7.06 -24.20 -9.73
C ASN A 72 -7.74 -22.92 -9.26
N ILE A 73 -7.87 -21.97 -10.18
CA ILE A 73 -8.39 -20.64 -9.89
C ILE A 73 -9.88 -20.73 -9.48
N ASN A 74 -10.21 -20.26 -8.28
CA ASN A 74 -11.59 -20.01 -7.88
C ASN A 74 -12.15 -18.89 -8.76
N GLU A 75 -13.30 -19.11 -9.38
CA GLU A 75 -13.93 -18.12 -10.26
C GLU A 75 -14.23 -16.77 -9.57
N PHE A 76 -14.43 -16.78 -8.23
CA PHE A 76 -14.62 -15.56 -7.42
C PHE A 76 -13.33 -14.72 -7.32
N TYR A 77 -12.15 -15.34 -7.47
CA TYR A 77 -10.85 -14.74 -7.20
C TYR A 77 -9.90 -14.85 -8.39
N LYS A 78 -10.44 -14.83 -9.62
CA LYS A 78 -9.67 -15.20 -10.82
C LYS A 78 -8.52 -14.27 -11.21
N TYR A 79 -8.48 -13.08 -10.63
CA TYR A 79 -7.44 -12.08 -10.83
C TYR A 79 -6.38 -12.12 -9.73
N ASN A 80 -6.61 -12.93 -8.70
CA ASN A 80 -5.65 -13.20 -7.65
C ASN A 80 -4.75 -14.35 -8.11
N THR A 81 -3.50 -14.33 -7.67
CA THR A 81 -2.52 -15.35 -8.06
C THR A 81 -2.08 -16.13 -6.85
N PHE A 82 -1.97 -17.45 -6.99
CA PHE A 82 -1.39 -18.32 -5.98
C PHE A 82 -0.25 -19.13 -6.59
N LYS A 83 0.95 -19.00 -6.03
CA LYS A 83 2.12 -19.77 -6.45
C LYS A 83 3.09 -19.91 -5.30
N ASN A 84 3.63 -21.11 -5.07
CA ASN A 84 4.65 -21.38 -4.05
C ASN A 84 4.27 -20.86 -2.63
N ASN A 85 3.02 -21.10 -2.19
CA ASN A 85 2.48 -20.60 -0.91
C ASN A 85 2.43 -19.06 -0.77
N VAL A 86 2.51 -18.34 -1.89
CA VAL A 86 2.29 -16.89 -1.96
C VAL A 86 0.95 -16.64 -2.63
N TYR A 87 0.04 -16.00 -1.91
CA TYR A 87 -1.24 -15.52 -2.42
C TYR A 87 -1.18 -14.00 -2.62
N THR A 88 -1.36 -13.55 -3.86
CA THR A 88 -1.41 -12.12 -4.20
C THR A 88 -2.84 -11.73 -4.51
N ASN A 89 -3.39 -10.83 -3.71
CA ASN A 89 -4.70 -10.23 -3.90
C ASN A 89 -4.61 -8.97 -4.77
N ASN A 90 -5.22 -9.02 -5.95
CA ASN A 90 -5.32 -7.90 -6.91
C ASN A 90 -6.76 -7.41 -7.08
N SER A 91 -7.75 -8.06 -6.47
CA SER A 91 -9.16 -7.67 -6.51
C SER A 91 -9.73 -7.46 -5.11
N ALA A 92 -10.94 -6.92 -4.99
CA ALA A 92 -11.59 -6.87 -3.68
C ALA A 92 -11.95 -8.29 -3.19
N ILE A 93 -11.61 -8.58 -1.92
CA ILE A 93 -12.10 -9.73 -1.16
C ILE A 93 -12.85 -9.15 0.03
N SER A 94 -14.18 -9.19 -0.02
CA SER A 94 -15.00 -8.68 1.07
C SER A 94 -16.13 -9.64 1.37
N GLU A 95 -16.27 -10.04 2.63
CA GLU A 95 -17.48 -10.71 3.09
C GLU A 95 -18.51 -9.66 3.52
N LYS A 96 -19.70 -9.70 2.91
CA LYS A 96 -20.88 -8.93 3.31
C LYS A 96 -21.92 -9.94 3.80
N VAL A 97 -22.06 -10.11 5.11
CA VAL A 97 -22.87 -11.20 5.70
C VAL A 97 -24.32 -10.77 5.91
N SER A 98 -25.27 -11.56 5.39
CA SER A 98 -26.72 -11.38 5.62
C SER A 98 -27.28 -12.23 6.79
N SER A 99 -26.49 -13.19 7.30
CA SER A 99 -26.87 -14.20 8.32
C SER A 99 -26.20 -14.03 9.71
N ASN A 100 -26.77 -14.62 10.75
CA ASN A 100 -26.30 -14.54 12.16
C ASN A 100 -25.02 -15.37 12.45
N LEU A 101 -23.94 -15.18 11.70
CA LEU A 101 -22.67 -15.87 11.97
C LEU A 101 -21.96 -15.28 13.19
N GLN A 102 -21.35 -16.13 14.01
CA GLN A 102 -20.55 -15.69 15.15
C GLN A 102 -19.31 -14.91 14.69
N ASN A 103 -18.66 -15.35 13.60
CA ASN A 103 -17.46 -14.73 13.05
C ASN A 103 -17.59 -14.54 11.53
N SER A 104 -17.07 -13.42 11.03
CA SER A 104 -17.00 -13.07 9.60
C SER A 104 -15.57 -12.70 9.22
N TYR A 105 -15.12 -13.06 8.03
CA TYR A 105 -13.72 -12.94 7.61
C TYR A 105 -13.56 -12.40 6.20
N GLY A 106 -12.63 -11.47 6.00
CA GLY A 106 -12.15 -11.11 4.65
C GLY A 106 -11.34 -12.28 4.11
N ILE A 107 -10.27 -12.65 4.83
CA ILE A 107 -9.53 -13.90 4.63
C ILE A 107 -9.42 -14.66 5.95
N LYS A 108 -9.62 -15.98 5.91
CA LYS A 108 -9.31 -16.90 7.00
C LYS A 108 -8.28 -17.93 6.56
N LEU A 109 -7.16 -18.02 7.27
CA LEU A 109 -6.13 -19.03 7.07
C LEU A 109 -6.19 -20.06 8.22
N SER A 110 -6.29 -21.35 7.89
CA SER A 110 -6.32 -22.40 8.91
C SER A 110 -5.73 -23.74 8.44
N LEU A 111 -5.23 -24.56 9.37
CA LEU A 111 -4.71 -25.91 9.12
C LEU A 111 -3.56 -25.97 8.09
N LEU A 112 -2.79 -24.89 7.95
CA LEU A 112 -1.64 -24.85 7.03
C LEU A 112 -0.41 -25.51 7.68
N LYS A 113 0.45 -26.09 6.83
CA LYS A 113 1.63 -26.89 7.24
C LYS A 113 2.97 -26.36 6.73
N GLU A 114 2.93 -25.34 5.88
CA GLU A 114 4.08 -24.74 5.22
C GLU A 114 3.92 -23.23 5.31
N ASN A 115 5.03 -22.50 5.45
CA ASN A 115 5.03 -21.04 5.53
C ASN A 115 4.19 -20.42 4.42
N PHE A 116 3.39 -19.41 4.76
CA PHE A 116 2.40 -18.84 3.85
C PHE A 116 2.52 -17.32 3.80
N THR A 117 2.44 -16.76 2.60
CA THR A 117 2.53 -15.32 2.37
C THR A 117 1.26 -14.78 1.74
N ILE A 118 0.74 -13.66 2.26
CA ILE A 118 -0.29 -12.84 1.63
C ILE A 118 0.36 -11.55 1.16
N ILE A 119 0.13 -11.19 -0.10
CA ILE A 119 0.44 -9.87 -0.66
C ILE A 119 -0.90 -9.23 -1.03
N ASN A 120 -1.25 -8.12 -0.38
CA ASN A 120 -2.47 -7.37 -0.70
C ASN A 120 -2.13 -6.11 -1.50
N GLU A 121 -2.49 -6.07 -2.78
CA GLU A 121 -2.39 -4.87 -3.63
C GLU A 121 -3.72 -4.11 -3.70
N ASN A 122 -4.83 -4.74 -3.30
CA ASN A 122 -6.18 -4.20 -3.43
C ASN A 122 -6.88 -4.13 -2.06
N VAL A 123 -8.09 -4.68 -1.92
CA VAL A 123 -8.91 -4.56 -0.72
C VAL A 123 -9.20 -5.94 -0.13
N ILE A 124 -9.02 -6.09 1.18
CA ILE A 124 -9.44 -7.27 1.96
C ILE A 124 -10.23 -6.77 3.16
N GLY A 125 -11.47 -7.22 3.34
CA GLY A 125 -12.18 -6.84 4.55
C GLY A 125 -13.55 -7.43 4.78
N VAL A 126 -14.22 -6.89 5.79
CA VAL A 126 -15.56 -7.30 6.21
C VAL A 126 -16.35 -6.08 6.60
N LYS A 127 -17.61 -6.02 6.17
CA LYS A 127 -18.59 -5.04 6.64
C LYS A 127 -19.89 -5.77 6.97
N SER A 128 -20.14 -6.04 8.26
CA SER A 128 -21.28 -6.84 8.70
C SER A 128 -21.86 -6.34 10.02
N GLU A 129 -23.12 -5.92 10.03
CA GLU A 129 -23.86 -5.52 11.24
C GLU A 129 -24.35 -6.71 12.08
N LYS A 130 -24.39 -7.91 11.49
CA LYS A 130 -24.90 -9.12 12.14
C LYS A 130 -23.81 -10.01 12.74
N GLY A 131 -22.56 -9.81 12.34
CA GLY A 131 -21.41 -10.54 12.88
C GLY A 131 -21.12 -10.14 14.33
N SER A 132 -20.85 -11.12 15.19
CA SER A 132 -20.32 -10.83 16.54
C SER A 132 -18.86 -10.39 16.47
N ASN A 133 -18.05 -11.10 15.69
CA ASN A 133 -16.63 -10.83 15.50
C ASN A 133 -16.33 -10.67 14.01
N ASN A 134 -15.91 -9.47 13.60
CA ASN A 134 -15.54 -9.19 12.21
C ASN A 134 -14.03 -9.06 12.09
N ILE A 135 -13.43 -9.77 11.15
CA ILE A 135 -11.97 -9.82 11.02
C ILE A 135 -11.57 -9.65 9.55
N GLY A 136 -10.64 -8.73 9.26
CA GLY A 136 -10.11 -8.56 7.90
C GLY A 136 -9.31 -9.79 7.49
N ILE A 137 -8.23 -10.11 8.20
CA ILE A 137 -7.45 -11.34 8.04
C ILE A 137 -7.35 -12.09 9.37
N ASN A 138 -7.79 -13.35 9.40
CA ASN A 138 -7.66 -14.23 10.55
C ASN A 138 -6.67 -15.36 10.28
N ILE A 139 -5.67 -15.50 11.15
CA ILE A 139 -4.70 -16.59 11.11
C ILE A 139 -4.92 -17.50 12.32
N SER A 140 -5.39 -18.72 12.08
CA SER A 140 -5.68 -19.71 13.13
C SER A 140 -5.13 -21.09 12.81
N ASP A 141 -5.10 -21.98 13.81
CA ASP A 141 -4.95 -23.43 13.62
C ASP A 141 -3.73 -23.87 12.78
N SER A 142 -2.65 -23.08 12.79
CA SER A 142 -1.48 -23.28 11.91
C SER A 142 -0.18 -22.95 12.65
N ALA A 143 0.50 -23.96 13.20
CA ALA A 143 1.78 -23.77 13.91
C ALA A 143 2.96 -23.59 12.94
N ILE A 144 2.92 -22.51 12.15
CA ILE A 144 3.89 -22.15 11.11
C ILE A 144 4.20 -20.66 11.15
N GLU A 145 5.05 -20.19 10.24
CA GLU A 145 5.33 -18.77 10.05
C GLU A 145 4.45 -18.16 8.94
N PHE A 146 4.00 -16.93 9.16
CA PHE A 146 3.21 -16.17 8.19
C PHE A 146 3.89 -14.86 7.81
N THR A 147 3.67 -14.41 6.57
CA THR A 147 4.06 -13.07 6.12
C THR A 147 2.87 -12.38 5.46
N ILE A 148 2.57 -11.15 5.85
CA ILE A 148 1.57 -10.29 5.25
C ILE A 148 2.28 -9.04 4.73
N LYS A 149 2.17 -8.77 3.42
CA LYS A 149 2.58 -7.52 2.79
C LYS A 149 1.33 -6.76 2.37
N ASN A 150 1.06 -5.63 2.99
CA ASN A 150 -0.12 -4.82 2.68
C ASN A 150 0.28 -3.53 1.95
N ASN A 151 -0.02 -3.48 0.65
CA ASN A 151 0.10 -2.29 -0.20
C ASN A 151 -1.27 -1.66 -0.49
N GLY A 152 -2.35 -2.24 0.05
CA GLY A 152 -3.72 -1.78 -0.16
C GLY A 152 -4.45 -1.56 1.16
N PHE A 153 -5.71 -1.95 1.21
CA PHE A 153 -6.56 -1.73 2.38
C PHE A 153 -6.99 -3.06 2.99
N ILE A 154 -6.64 -3.29 4.25
CA ILE A 154 -7.18 -4.37 5.09
C ILE A 154 -8.10 -3.74 6.12
N TYR A 155 -9.38 -4.10 6.15
CA TYR A 155 -10.32 -3.49 7.09
C TYR A 155 -11.29 -4.50 7.73
N SER A 156 -11.85 -4.10 8.87
CA SER A 156 -13.04 -4.74 9.45
C SER A 156 -13.99 -3.68 10.00
N GLU A 157 -15.29 -3.83 9.73
CA GLU A 157 -16.28 -2.86 10.13
C GLU A 157 -17.50 -3.48 10.82
N ARG A 158 -18.07 -2.75 11.78
CA ARG A 158 -19.41 -2.98 12.40
C ARG A 158 -19.57 -4.29 13.19
N GLY A 159 -18.49 -4.89 13.69
CA GLY A 159 -18.57 -6.04 14.59
C GLY A 159 -19.27 -5.67 15.90
N SER A 160 -20.27 -6.46 16.32
CA SER A 160 -21.08 -6.14 17.51
C SER A 160 -20.39 -6.45 18.86
N GLN A 161 -19.37 -7.31 18.87
CA GLN A 161 -18.54 -7.61 20.06
C GLN A 161 -17.07 -7.26 19.84
N THR A 162 -16.51 -7.67 18.69
CA THR A 162 -15.12 -7.36 18.34
C THR A 162 -14.97 -7.06 16.85
N SER A 163 -14.02 -6.19 16.53
CA SER A 163 -13.56 -5.96 15.16
C SER A 163 -12.04 -5.94 15.13
N SER A 164 -11.43 -6.65 14.19
CA SER A 164 -9.97 -6.67 14.03
C SER A 164 -9.53 -6.61 12.58
N GLY A 165 -8.64 -5.68 12.23
CA GLY A 165 -8.07 -5.62 10.87
C GLY A 165 -7.31 -6.92 10.57
N ILE A 166 -6.39 -7.28 11.46
CA ILE A 166 -5.69 -8.56 11.45
C ILE A 166 -5.79 -9.21 12.83
N LYS A 167 -6.09 -10.51 12.88
CA LYS A 167 -6.09 -11.32 14.10
C LYS A 167 -5.22 -12.56 13.96
N ILE A 168 -4.34 -12.77 14.95
CA ILE A 168 -3.40 -13.88 15.03
C ILE A 168 -3.69 -14.68 16.30
N ASP A 169 -3.92 -15.98 16.16
CA ASP A 169 -4.21 -16.87 17.29
C ASP A 169 -2.95 -17.38 18.00
N ASN A 170 -3.13 -17.95 19.19
CA ASN A 170 -2.06 -18.28 20.13
C ASN A 170 -1.12 -19.42 19.72
N ASN A 171 -1.48 -20.20 18.71
CA ASN A 171 -0.68 -21.32 18.22
C ASN A 171 0.25 -20.94 17.06
N ILE A 172 0.21 -19.68 16.60
CA ILE A 172 1.07 -19.19 15.52
C ILE A 172 2.47 -18.93 16.06
N THR A 173 3.49 -19.42 15.33
CA THR A 173 4.89 -19.42 15.81
C THR A 173 5.61 -18.10 15.54
N LYS A 174 5.29 -17.45 14.41
CA LYS A 174 5.85 -16.17 13.97
C LYS A 174 4.95 -15.53 12.94
N THR A 175 4.79 -14.22 12.99
CA THR A 175 4.11 -13.46 11.93
C THR A 175 4.92 -12.22 11.59
N ASN A 176 5.19 -12.01 10.30
CA ASN A 176 5.77 -10.78 9.78
C ASN A 176 4.69 -9.96 9.07
N ILE A 177 4.56 -8.69 9.39
CA ILE A 177 3.64 -7.75 8.74
C ILE A 177 4.45 -6.57 8.20
N GLU A 178 4.40 -6.35 6.89
CA GLU A 178 4.91 -5.14 6.23
C GLU A 178 3.70 -4.34 5.74
N ASN A 179 3.49 -3.13 6.25
CA ASN A 179 2.35 -2.29 5.91
C ASN A 179 2.78 -0.97 5.25
N GLU A 180 2.43 -0.81 3.98
CA GLU A 180 2.60 0.40 3.16
C GLU A 180 1.24 1.06 2.84
N GLY A 181 0.13 0.38 3.14
CA GLY A 181 -1.23 0.85 2.95
C GLY A 181 -1.94 1.10 4.28
N ILE A 182 -3.20 0.67 4.38
CA ILE A 182 -4.03 0.87 5.57
C ILE A 182 -4.43 -0.49 6.16
N ILE A 183 -4.27 -0.65 7.48
CA ILE A 183 -4.85 -1.74 8.26
C ILE A 183 -5.77 -1.12 9.30
N SER A 184 -7.07 -1.40 9.23
CA SER A 184 -8.04 -0.79 10.14
C SER A 184 -9.08 -1.73 10.71
N ALA A 185 -9.64 -1.32 11.84
CA ALA A 185 -10.91 -1.82 12.33
C ALA A 185 -11.75 -0.64 12.81
N LYS A 186 -13.05 -0.63 12.50
CA LYS A 186 -13.93 0.51 12.77
C LYS A 186 -15.36 0.10 13.17
N VAL A 187 -15.91 0.70 14.21
CA VAL A 187 -17.30 0.48 14.64
C VAL A 187 -17.97 1.81 14.95
N ASP A 188 -18.90 2.24 14.08
CA ASP A 188 -19.48 3.60 14.07
C ASP A 188 -20.88 3.73 14.69
N SER A 189 -21.36 2.65 15.31
CA SER A 189 -22.70 2.60 15.92
C SER A 189 -22.58 2.42 17.42
N PRO A 190 -23.54 2.88 18.25
CA PRO A 190 -23.56 2.68 19.69
C PRO A 190 -23.28 1.23 20.08
N SER A 191 -22.02 0.95 20.41
CA SER A 191 -21.48 -0.39 20.60
C SER A 191 -20.27 -0.32 21.51
N LYS A 192 -20.19 -1.28 22.43
CA LYS A 192 -19.03 -1.44 23.34
C LYS A 192 -18.00 -2.42 22.77
N ALA A 193 -17.98 -2.57 21.45
CA ALA A 193 -17.12 -3.51 20.77
C ALA A 193 -15.64 -3.16 20.98
N ILE A 194 -14.83 -4.18 21.17
CA ILE A 194 -13.38 -4.03 21.24
C ILE A 194 -12.85 -4.00 19.81
N VAL A 195 -12.17 -2.93 19.44
CA VAL A 195 -11.73 -2.66 18.07
C VAL A 195 -10.21 -2.53 18.03
N LYS A 196 -9.59 -3.32 17.17
CA LYS A 196 -8.13 -3.42 17.07
C LYS A 196 -7.67 -3.35 15.62
N GLY A 197 -6.71 -2.51 15.30
CA GLY A 197 -6.05 -2.60 13.99
C GLY A 197 -5.40 -3.98 13.81
N ILE A 198 -4.58 -4.37 14.78
CA ILE A 198 -3.95 -5.69 14.86
C ILE A 198 -4.16 -6.29 16.26
N GLU A 199 -4.67 -7.52 16.32
CA GLU A 199 -4.70 -8.34 17.54
C GLU A 199 -3.75 -9.53 17.39
N ASN A 200 -2.73 -9.61 18.25
CA ASN A 200 -1.82 -10.75 18.30
C ASN A 200 -1.90 -11.52 19.60
N ASN A 201 -2.20 -12.81 19.50
CA ASN A 201 -2.10 -13.76 20.60
C ASN A 201 -0.97 -14.78 20.39
N GLY A 202 -0.37 -14.84 19.19
CA GLY A 202 0.74 -15.75 18.84
C GLY A 202 2.11 -15.19 19.19
N GLU A 203 3.15 -16.01 19.06
CA GLU A 203 4.52 -15.63 19.43
C GLU A 203 5.24 -14.91 18.26
N ASN A 204 6.28 -14.13 18.57
CA ASN A 204 7.20 -13.52 17.60
C ASN A 204 6.50 -12.70 16.50
N LEU A 205 5.76 -11.67 16.89
CA LEU A 205 5.20 -10.72 15.94
C LEU A 205 6.26 -9.70 15.52
N GLU A 206 6.56 -9.61 14.22
CA GLU A 206 7.35 -8.52 13.63
C GLU A 206 6.43 -7.63 12.78
N VAL A 207 6.36 -6.34 13.09
CA VAL A 207 5.59 -5.35 12.32
C VAL A 207 6.53 -4.26 11.82
N VAL A 208 6.52 -4.04 10.50
CA VAL A 208 7.13 -2.89 9.84
C VAL A 208 6.00 -2.04 9.27
N ASN A 209 5.78 -0.86 9.84
CA ASN A 209 4.70 0.03 9.44
C ASN A 209 5.24 1.32 8.82
N HIS A 210 4.94 1.51 7.53
CA HIS A 210 5.15 2.74 6.78
C HIS A 210 3.83 3.46 6.46
N GLY A 211 2.71 2.73 6.45
CA GLY A 211 1.36 3.26 6.26
C GLY A 211 0.62 3.57 7.56
N VAL A 212 -0.68 3.27 7.60
CA VAL A 212 -1.56 3.57 8.75
C VAL A 212 -2.12 2.29 9.37
N ILE A 213 -2.06 2.17 10.70
CA ILE A 213 -2.70 1.09 11.47
C ILE A 213 -3.59 1.69 12.55
N TYR A 214 -4.87 1.34 12.59
CA TYR A 214 -5.75 1.87 13.63
C TYR A 214 -6.94 1.01 14.04
N GLY A 215 -7.40 1.22 15.27
CA GLY A 215 -8.67 0.70 15.79
C GLY A 215 -9.56 1.82 16.31
N ASP A 216 -10.71 2.00 15.66
CA ASP A 216 -11.69 3.07 15.92
C ASP A 216 -12.99 2.46 16.49
N SER A 217 -13.23 2.67 17.79
CA SER A 217 -14.40 2.14 18.48
C SER A 217 -15.35 3.26 18.91
N TYR A 218 -16.65 3.09 18.69
CA TYR A 218 -17.62 4.03 19.22
C TYR A 218 -17.63 4.07 20.78
N GLU A 219 -18.05 3.02 21.51
CA GLU A 219 -18.06 3.01 23.00
C GLU A 219 -17.13 1.97 23.67
N GLY A 220 -16.30 1.25 22.91
CA GLY A 220 -15.43 0.21 23.45
C GLY A 220 -13.95 0.59 23.45
N ASP A 221 -13.08 -0.42 23.44
CA ASP A 221 -11.63 -0.22 23.39
C ASP A 221 -11.21 0.02 21.94
N GLY A 222 -10.68 1.21 21.64
CA GLY A 222 -9.99 1.48 20.38
C GLY A 222 -8.49 1.30 20.57
N ILE A 223 -7.89 0.36 19.83
CA ILE A 223 -6.46 0.07 19.95
C ILE A 223 -5.83 -0.07 18.55
N GLY A 224 -4.71 0.58 18.31
CA GLY A 224 -3.95 0.38 17.05
C GLY A 224 -3.41 -1.04 16.96
N ILE A 225 -2.51 -1.40 17.89
CA ILE A 225 -1.93 -2.75 18.01
C ILE A 225 -2.11 -3.28 19.43
N HIS A 226 -2.74 -4.45 19.57
CA HIS A 226 -2.81 -5.18 20.82
C HIS A 226 -1.98 -6.46 20.73
N ASN A 227 -0.81 -6.49 21.37
CA ASN A 227 0.06 -7.64 21.41
C ASN A 227 0.01 -8.35 22.77
N LYS A 228 -0.26 -9.67 22.77
CA LYS A 228 -0.27 -10.51 23.97
C LYS A 228 0.79 -11.62 23.96
N GLY A 229 1.37 -11.94 22.79
CA GLY A 229 2.44 -12.93 22.69
C GLY A 229 3.82 -12.32 22.91
N ASN A 230 4.82 -13.16 23.17
CA ASN A 230 6.16 -12.67 23.47
C ASN A 230 6.93 -12.29 22.20
N ASN A 231 8.02 -11.54 22.41
CA ASN A 231 8.98 -11.14 21.39
C ASN A 231 8.35 -10.27 20.28
N LEU A 232 7.53 -9.27 20.65
CA LEU A 232 7.13 -8.21 19.71
C LEU A 232 8.37 -7.50 19.17
N LYS A 233 8.41 -7.25 17.86
CA LYS A 233 9.34 -6.30 17.25
C LYS A 233 8.55 -5.34 16.36
N LEU A 234 8.42 -4.10 16.80
CA LEU A 234 7.71 -3.06 16.08
C LEU A 234 8.69 -2.02 15.53
N LEU A 235 8.70 -1.86 14.21
CA LEU A 235 9.39 -0.78 13.50
C LEU A 235 8.33 0.12 12.87
N ASN A 236 8.11 1.30 13.44
CA ASN A 236 7.08 2.23 12.96
C ASN A 236 7.71 3.51 12.38
N SER A 237 7.47 3.78 11.10
CA SER A 237 7.72 5.09 10.48
C SER A 237 6.44 5.79 9.99
N GLY A 238 5.33 5.07 9.91
CA GLY A 238 4.01 5.61 9.59
C GLY A 238 3.23 6.03 10.84
N ILE A 239 1.92 5.82 10.81
CA ILE A 239 0.99 6.19 11.88
C ILE A 239 0.35 4.95 12.51
N ILE A 240 0.33 4.88 13.84
CA ILE A 240 -0.40 3.88 14.62
C ILE A 240 -1.26 4.61 15.66
N TYR A 241 -2.59 4.39 15.66
CA TYR A 241 -3.44 4.98 16.68
C TYR A 241 -4.64 4.14 17.12
N GLY A 242 -5.10 4.37 18.34
CA GLY A 242 -6.41 3.94 18.84
C GLY A 242 -7.34 5.13 18.99
N ASP A 243 -8.64 4.95 18.70
CA ASP A 243 -9.65 5.99 18.87
C ASP A 243 -10.90 5.46 19.58
N SER A 244 -11.45 6.21 20.53
CA SER A 244 -12.76 5.89 21.10
C SER A 244 -13.54 7.05 21.74
N SER A 245 -14.88 6.95 21.71
CA SER A 245 -15.78 8.02 22.15
C SER A 245 -16.39 7.90 23.57
N VAL A 246 -16.23 6.83 24.38
CA VAL A 246 -16.95 6.66 25.68
C VAL A 246 -16.13 6.13 26.88
N ARG A 247 -16.70 6.20 28.11
CA ARG A 247 -16.15 6.47 29.47
C ARG A 247 -15.35 5.42 30.31
N SER A 248 -15.16 4.14 29.96
CA SER A 248 -14.75 3.15 30.98
C SER A 248 -13.58 2.18 30.74
N ARG A 249 -12.60 2.42 29.87
CA ARG A 249 -11.50 1.46 29.61
C ARG A 249 -10.15 2.07 29.19
N ASN A 250 -9.21 1.25 28.71
CA ASN A 250 -7.87 1.65 28.26
C ASN A 250 -7.86 1.79 26.73
N ILE A 251 -7.47 2.96 26.24
CA ILE A 251 -7.22 3.22 24.81
C ILE A 251 -5.72 3.30 24.62
N ALA A 252 -5.20 2.73 23.54
CA ALA A 252 -3.79 2.84 23.22
C ALA A 252 -3.50 2.85 21.72
N GLY A 253 -2.45 3.57 21.31
CA GLY A 253 -1.83 3.32 20.01
C GLY A 253 -1.25 1.90 19.96
N VAL A 254 -0.43 1.57 20.96
CA VAL A 254 0.13 0.22 21.16
C VAL A 254 -0.11 -0.26 22.58
N TYR A 255 -0.74 -1.43 22.72
CA TYR A 255 -0.86 -2.14 23.98
C TYR A 255 0.00 -3.42 23.94
N GLU A 256 1.11 -3.40 24.67
CA GLU A 256 2.06 -4.50 24.82
C GLU A 256 1.83 -5.25 26.15
N ASN A 257 1.31 -6.47 26.07
CA ASN A 257 1.13 -7.38 27.21
C ASN A 257 2.15 -8.53 27.24
N GLY A 258 2.86 -8.81 26.15
CA GLY A 258 3.83 -9.90 26.05
C GLY A 258 5.17 -9.57 26.71
N ALA A 259 6.07 -10.55 26.75
CA ALA A 259 7.42 -10.38 27.28
C ALA A 259 8.47 -10.21 26.17
N ASN A 260 9.59 -9.55 26.49
CA ASN A 260 10.73 -9.28 25.61
C ASN A 260 10.38 -8.51 24.33
N GLY A 261 9.42 -7.58 24.40
CA GLY A 261 9.08 -6.72 23.27
C GLY A 261 10.20 -5.70 22.95
N SER A 262 10.28 -5.26 21.70
CA SER A 262 11.14 -4.17 21.24
C SER A 262 10.34 -3.26 20.32
N ILE A 263 10.39 -1.96 20.61
CA ILE A 263 9.69 -0.92 19.84
C ILE A 263 10.71 0.10 19.36
N LYS A 264 10.75 0.33 18.05
CA LYS A 264 11.46 1.44 17.42
C LYS A 264 10.47 2.30 16.66
N ASN A 265 10.33 3.54 17.10
CA ASN A 265 9.40 4.51 16.53
C ASN A 265 10.16 5.67 15.91
N THR A 266 10.02 5.86 14.61
CA THR A 266 10.43 7.06 13.86
C THR A 266 9.22 7.83 13.31
N GLY A 267 8.02 7.22 13.35
CA GLY A 267 6.74 7.81 12.95
C GLY A 267 5.93 8.30 14.15
N MET A 268 4.61 8.09 14.10
CA MET A 268 3.66 8.53 15.12
C MET A 268 2.95 7.34 15.79
N ILE A 269 2.90 7.34 17.12
CA ILE A 269 2.11 6.39 17.91
C ILE A 269 1.28 7.17 18.93
N PHE A 270 -0.04 7.10 18.85
CA PHE A 270 -0.89 7.87 19.74
C PHE A 270 -2.27 7.28 19.98
N GLU A 271 -3.07 7.96 20.77
CA GLU A 271 -4.51 7.75 20.80
C GLU A 271 -5.27 9.07 20.75
N THR A 272 -6.53 8.99 20.35
CA THR A 272 -7.52 10.06 20.48
C THR A 272 -8.67 9.55 21.32
N SER A 273 -9.06 10.32 22.35
CA SER A 273 -10.19 9.94 23.21
C SER A 273 -11.01 11.13 23.64
N THR A 274 -12.33 10.90 23.61
CA THR A 274 -13.35 11.87 24.02
C THR A 274 -13.97 11.54 25.38
N GLY A 275 -13.74 10.31 25.84
CA GLY A 275 -14.35 9.74 27.03
C GLY A 275 -13.40 9.69 28.23
N ASN A 276 -13.96 9.35 29.40
CA ASN A 276 -13.25 9.29 30.69
C ASN A 276 -12.31 8.07 30.86
N ASN A 277 -11.65 7.64 29.78
CA ASN A 277 -10.77 6.46 29.73
C ASN A 277 -9.38 6.72 30.29
N MET A 278 -8.62 5.66 30.58
CA MET A 278 -7.16 5.79 30.64
C MET A 278 -6.63 5.74 29.21
N SER A 279 -5.76 6.70 28.90
CA SER A 279 -5.35 6.97 27.53
C SER A 279 -3.82 6.94 27.45
N HIS A 280 -3.30 6.19 26.49
CA HIS A 280 -1.89 5.89 26.38
C HIS A 280 -1.42 5.99 24.92
N GLY A 281 -0.27 6.61 24.66
CA GLY A 281 0.39 6.39 23.37
C GLY A 281 0.84 4.94 23.26
N ILE A 282 1.66 4.51 24.23
CA ILE A 282 2.04 3.11 24.44
C ILE A 282 1.73 2.70 25.87
N PHE A 283 1.02 1.59 26.02
CA PHE A 283 0.73 0.95 27.29
C PHE A 283 1.43 -0.40 27.39
N CYS A 284 2.39 -0.51 28.32
CA CYS A 284 3.13 -1.74 28.58
C CYS A 284 2.69 -2.34 29.91
N THR A 285 2.17 -3.58 29.87
CA THR A 285 1.94 -4.40 31.08
C THR A 285 2.76 -5.70 31.09
N GLY A 286 3.53 -5.98 30.04
CA GLY A 286 4.51 -7.06 29.98
C GLY A 286 5.95 -6.53 29.93
N GLU A 287 6.94 -7.42 29.77
CA GLU A 287 8.37 -7.05 29.71
C GLU A 287 8.70 -6.41 28.36
N LEU A 288 9.22 -5.18 28.38
CA LEU A 288 9.78 -4.51 27.21
C LEU A 288 11.32 -4.43 27.34
N ASP A 289 12.03 -5.00 26.39
CA ASP A 289 13.50 -5.01 26.40
C ASP A 289 14.07 -3.63 26.08
N ILE A 290 13.54 -2.99 25.04
CA ILE A 290 13.97 -1.66 24.61
C ILE A 290 12.86 -0.91 23.88
N LEU A 291 12.75 0.39 24.18
CA LEU A 291 11.98 1.37 23.44
C LEU A 291 12.93 2.44 22.92
N GLU A 292 13.07 2.54 21.59
CA GLU A 292 13.78 3.62 20.90
C GLU A 292 12.75 4.53 20.22
N ASN A 293 12.64 5.78 20.68
CA ASN A 293 11.78 6.77 20.07
C ASN A 293 12.61 7.88 19.42
N ASP A 294 12.59 7.95 18.09
CA ASP A 294 13.06 9.10 17.30
C ASP A 294 11.89 9.92 16.72
N GLY A 295 10.66 9.39 16.75
CA GLY A 295 9.43 10.04 16.26
C GLY A 295 8.62 10.70 17.37
N VAL A 296 7.29 10.59 17.28
CA VAL A 296 6.36 11.15 18.28
C VAL A 296 5.52 10.05 18.92
N ILE A 297 5.48 10.03 20.26
CA ILE A 297 4.59 9.17 21.02
C ILE A 297 3.76 10.05 21.97
N TYR A 298 2.43 9.97 21.89
CA TYR A 298 1.62 10.81 22.76
C TYR A 298 0.22 10.29 23.07
N SER A 299 -0.41 10.94 24.04
CA SER A 299 -1.83 10.79 24.33
C SER A 299 -2.43 12.15 24.65
N ILE A 300 -3.58 12.44 24.07
CA ILE A 300 -4.32 13.67 24.31
C ILE A 300 -5.75 13.32 24.66
N LYS A 301 -6.16 13.75 25.85
CA LYS A 301 -7.49 13.54 26.36
C LYS A 301 -8.15 14.86 26.73
N LYS A 302 -9.42 15.01 26.33
CA LYS A 302 -10.25 16.20 26.57
C LYS A 302 -11.45 15.92 27.50
N SER A 303 -11.26 15.22 28.63
CA SER A 303 -12.37 14.85 29.51
C SER A 303 -11.98 14.67 30.99
N SER A 304 -12.93 14.89 31.89
CA SER A 304 -12.70 14.83 33.34
C SER A 304 -12.51 13.41 33.89
N GLY A 305 -11.53 13.25 34.78
CA GLY A 305 -11.20 11.99 35.50
C GLY A 305 -10.36 11.01 34.70
N ASN A 306 -9.55 10.14 35.36
CA ASN A 306 -8.49 9.26 34.80
C ASN A 306 -7.36 9.99 34.05
N PHE A 307 -6.15 9.44 34.05
CA PHE A 307 -4.95 10.08 33.50
C PHE A 307 -4.72 9.78 32.00
N SER A 308 -3.86 10.59 31.38
CA SER A 308 -3.37 10.46 30.01
C SER A 308 -1.85 10.38 30.03
N SER A 309 -1.26 9.59 29.15
CA SER A 309 0.20 9.42 29.13
C SER A 309 0.77 9.11 27.75
N GLY A 310 1.94 9.67 27.44
CA GLY A 310 2.67 9.24 26.24
C GLY A 310 3.10 7.78 26.37
N LEU A 311 3.81 7.47 27.45
CA LEU A 311 4.22 6.11 27.81
C LEU A 311 3.67 5.71 29.18
N THR A 312 3.14 4.49 29.31
CA THR A 312 2.81 3.90 30.60
C THR A 312 3.44 2.53 30.77
N PHE A 313 4.07 2.33 31.93
CA PHE A 313 4.55 1.04 32.42
C PHE A 313 3.74 0.69 33.68
N SER A 314 3.03 -0.44 33.66
CA SER A 314 2.22 -0.90 34.79
C SER A 314 2.53 -2.37 35.07
N THR A 315 3.78 -2.65 35.43
CA THR A 315 4.31 -4.01 35.55
C THR A 315 4.99 -4.20 36.89
N SER A 316 5.07 -5.43 37.39
CA SER A 316 5.86 -5.76 38.60
C SER A 316 6.91 -6.81 38.24
N LEU A 317 7.89 -6.39 37.43
CA LEU A 317 8.80 -7.30 36.72
C LEU A 317 10.21 -7.34 37.30
N SER A 318 10.91 -8.43 37.01
CA SER A 318 12.27 -8.70 37.49
C SER A 318 13.37 -8.11 36.60
N LYS A 319 13.08 -7.94 35.31
CA LYS A 319 13.92 -7.31 34.29
C LYS A 319 13.40 -5.90 34.05
N GLY A 320 14.28 -4.91 33.94
CA GLY A 320 13.84 -3.51 33.80
C GLY A 320 13.89 -3.00 32.35
N GLU A 321 12.96 -2.13 31.99
CA GLU A 321 12.78 -1.59 30.63
C GLU A 321 13.85 -0.53 30.29
N LYS A 322 14.38 -0.56 29.06
CA LYS A 322 15.31 0.46 28.56
C LYS A 322 14.59 1.44 27.64
N ILE A 323 14.70 2.73 27.93
CA ILE A 323 14.05 3.81 27.17
C ILE A 323 15.13 4.74 26.64
N LEU A 324 15.20 4.85 25.30
CA LEU A 324 15.97 5.86 24.60
C LEU A 324 15.00 6.79 23.86
N ASN A 325 14.84 8.00 24.36
CA ASN A 325 14.02 9.03 23.72
C ASN A 325 14.91 10.07 23.03
N ASN A 326 14.94 10.06 21.71
CA ASN A 326 15.52 11.11 20.87
C ASN A 326 14.46 11.94 20.13
N GLY A 327 13.18 11.56 20.23
CA GLY A 327 12.04 12.22 19.62
C GLY A 327 11.22 13.01 20.65
N ILE A 328 9.89 12.96 20.53
CA ILE A 328 8.96 13.60 21.47
C ILE A 328 8.09 12.54 22.15
N ILE A 329 7.98 12.61 23.48
CA ILE A 329 7.01 11.86 24.27
C ILE A 329 6.15 12.84 25.05
N TYR A 330 4.83 12.78 24.93
CA TYR A 330 4.00 13.67 25.73
C TYR A 330 2.60 13.16 26.12
N GLY A 331 2.06 13.66 27.22
CA GLY A 331 0.70 13.37 27.68
C GLY A 331 -0.05 14.62 28.12
N ILE A 332 -1.27 14.79 27.59
CA ILE A 332 -2.15 15.92 27.92
C ILE A 332 -3.48 15.38 28.39
N ASN A 333 -3.95 15.91 29.52
CA ASN A 333 -5.30 15.71 30.03
C ASN A 333 -5.90 17.06 30.40
N ASP A 334 -6.81 17.55 29.56
CA ASP A 334 -7.44 18.86 29.69
C ASP A 334 -8.96 18.68 29.78
N ASP A 335 -9.56 18.95 30.95
CA ASP A 335 -10.99 18.74 31.15
C ASP A 335 -11.86 19.94 30.78
N GLY A 336 -11.26 21.06 30.36
CA GLY A 336 -11.90 22.28 29.86
C GLY A 336 -12.91 22.95 30.80
N LEU A 337 -13.12 22.45 32.02
CA LEU A 337 -14.22 22.89 32.89
C LEU A 337 -13.77 23.38 34.26
N ASN A 338 -12.60 23.01 34.78
CA ASN A 338 -11.86 23.66 35.87
C ASN A 338 -10.48 22.99 35.93
N ASN A 339 -9.37 23.74 35.75
CA ASN A 339 -7.96 23.28 35.74
C ASN A 339 -7.48 22.48 36.99
N GLU A 340 -8.37 22.00 37.85
CA GLU A 340 -8.07 21.41 39.16
C GLU A 340 -7.66 19.91 39.11
N ASN A 341 -7.74 19.23 37.95
CA ASN A 341 -7.41 17.80 37.81
C ASN A 341 -6.52 17.45 36.60
N LEU A 342 -5.52 18.27 36.28
CA LEU A 342 -4.50 17.95 35.26
C LEU A 342 -3.82 16.62 35.64
N ASN A 343 -4.00 15.59 34.82
CA ASN A 343 -3.36 14.27 34.99
C ASN A 343 -2.81 13.78 33.65
N GLY A 344 -2.07 14.63 32.94
CA GLY A 344 -1.33 14.26 31.74
C GLY A 344 0.16 14.10 32.04
N TYR A 345 0.72 12.97 31.61
CA TYR A 345 2.09 12.58 31.92
C TYR A 345 2.89 12.29 30.65
N GLY A 346 4.14 12.73 30.58
CA GLY A 346 5.03 12.26 29.52
C GLY A 346 5.25 10.74 29.66
N ILE A 347 5.78 10.35 30.81
CA ILE A 347 5.96 8.94 31.21
C ILE A 347 5.21 8.71 32.53
N SER A 348 4.40 7.65 32.58
CA SER A 348 3.81 7.11 33.82
C SER A 348 4.42 5.75 34.14
N ASN A 349 5.20 5.67 35.21
CA ASN A 349 5.81 4.45 35.74
C ASN A 349 5.06 4.02 37.00
N GLU A 350 4.08 3.13 36.83
CA GLU A 350 3.10 2.76 37.84
C GLU A 350 3.27 1.33 38.36
N LYS A 351 2.60 1.02 39.50
CA LYS A 351 2.41 -0.34 40.04
C LYS A 351 3.68 -1.20 40.13
N LYS A 352 4.81 -0.58 40.50
CA LYS A 352 6.16 -1.18 40.58
C LYS A 352 6.85 -1.42 39.24
N GLY A 353 6.51 -0.64 38.21
CA GLY A 353 7.24 -0.65 36.95
C GLY A 353 8.73 -0.36 37.17
N ASN A 354 9.58 -0.86 36.29
CA ASN A 354 11.02 -0.89 36.53
C ASN A 354 11.81 -0.43 35.31
N ILE A 355 11.97 0.87 35.14
CA ILE A 355 12.79 1.41 34.05
C ILE A 355 14.27 1.23 34.43
N SER A 356 14.97 0.27 33.80
CA SER A 356 16.38 0.01 34.10
C SER A 356 17.31 1.12 33.60
N LYS A 357 16.94 1.80 32.51
CA LYS A 357 17.70 2.92 31.96
C LYS A 357 16.76 3.86 31.22
N LEU A 358 16.72 5.12 31.63
CA LEU A 358 16.08 6.22 30.91
C LEU A 358 17.17 7.14 30.35
N THR A 359 17.24 7.28 29.02
CA THR A 359 18.11 8.24 28.35
C THR A 359 17.25 9.15 27.48
N ASN A 360 17.10 10.40 27.89
CA ASN A 360 16.36 11.40 27.14
C ASN A 360 17.33 12.36 26.45
N THR A 361 17.37 12.35 25.13
CA THR A 361 18.04 13.38 24.31
C THR A 361 17.05 14.25 23.54
N GLY A 362 15.78 13.84 23.48
CA GLY A 362 14.67 14.56 22.85
C GLY A 362 13.84 15.37 23.86
N ILE A 363 12.52 15.31 23.73
CA ILE A 363 11.56 16.05 24.57
C ILE A 363 10.64 15.07 25.31
N ILE A 364 10.46 15.29 26.62
CA ILE A 364 9.39 14.66 27.41
C ILE A 364 8.55 15.77 28.05
N TYR A 365 7.24 15.76 27.75
CA TYR A 365 6.30 16.76 28.26
C TYR A 365 5.08 16.11 28.93
N GLY A 366 4.59 16.68 30.03
CA GLY A 366 3.25 16.37 30.52
C GLY A 366 2.58 17.61 31.11
N ASN A 367 1.28 17.77 30.90
CA ASN A 367 0.59 18.94 31.45
C ASN A 367 0.41 18.89 32.98
N LYS A 368 0.67 17.75 33.63
CA LYS A 368 0.88 17.66 35.08
C LYS A 368 2.35 17.44 35.44
N TYR A 369 2.95 16.37 34.91
CA TYR A 369 4.35 15.99 35.14
C TYR A 369 4.97 15.45 33.87
N ALA A 370 6.23 15.78 33.59
CA ALA A 370 7.00 15.09 32.56
C ALA A 370 7.13 13.59 32.91
N ILE A 371 7.38 13.29 34.18
CA ILE A 371 7.55 11.92 34.70
C ILE A 371 6.70 11.75 35.95
N ASN A 372 5.76 10.82 35.90
CA ASN A 372 5.04 10.30 37.05
C ASN A 372 5.59 8.91 37.38
N ASN A 373 6.00 8.70 38.62
CA ASN A 373 6.60 7.47 39.14
C ASN A 373 5.81 6.93 40.34
N LYS A 374 4.57 7.39 40.53
CA LYS A 374 3.63 6.89 41.54
C LYS A 374 2.30 6.51 40.91
N ASP A 375 1.74 5.38 41.33
CA ASP A 375 0.36 5.06 41.01
C ASP A 375 -0.65 5.78 41.94
N ILE A 376 -1.94 5.63 41.63
CA ILE A 376 -3.05 6.19 42.42
C ILE A 376 -3.13 5.67 43.86
N TYR A 377 -2.37 4.62 44.21
CA TYR A 377 -2.27 4.02 45.54
C TYR A 377 -0.95 4.38 46.23
N ASN A 378 -0.19 5.33 45.69
CA ASN A 378 1.13 5.76 46.15
C ASN A 378 2.23 4.68 46.11
N SER A 379 2.03 3.63 45.31
CA SER A 379 3.10 2.66 45.02
C SER A 379 4.06 3.30 44.03
N CYS A 380 5.33 3.39 44.40
CA CYS A 380 6.36 3.96 43.54
C CYS A 380 6.87 2.93 42.53
N GLY A 381 7.04 3.36 41.28
CA GLY A 381 7.89 2.69 40.31
C GLY A 381 9.37 2.87 40.65
N LYS A 382 10.22 2.20 39.89
CA LYS A 382 11.67 2.29 39.98
C LYS A 382 12.24 2.76 38.66
N ILE A 383 13.19 3.71 38.72
CA ILE A 383 14.08 4.09 37.63
C ILE A 383 15.51 3.81 38.14
N ASP A 384 16.18 2.78 37.65
CA ASP A 384 17.50 2.38 38.15
C ASP A 384 18.58 3.42 37.79
N SER A 385 18.49 3.99 36.59
CA SER A 385 19.39 5.02 36.09
C SER A 385 18.66 5.91 35.10
N GLY A 386 18.67 7.22 35.34
CA GLY A 386 18.07 8.21 34.45
C GLY A 386 19.06 9.30 34.09
N VAL A 387 19.10 9.69 32.81
CA VAL A 387 19.88 10.84 32.34
C VAL A 387 19.06 11.66 31.34
N ASN A 388 19.01 12.97 31.58
CA ASN A 388 18.43 13.95 30.68
C ASN A 388 19.53 14.76 29.98
N TYR A 389 19.64 14.62 28.66
CA TYR A 389 20.42 15.48 27.77
C TYR A 389 19.55 16.43 26.95
N GLY A 390 18.23 16.19 26.89
CA GLY A 390 17.26 16.95 26.11
C GLY A 390 16.42 17.91 26.97
N LEU A 391 15.11 17.91 26.75
CA LEU A 391 14.14 18.71 27.51
C LEU A 391 13.22 17.83 28.38
N LEU A 392 13.07 18.18 29.66
CA LEU A 392 11.96 17.71 30.52
C LEU A 392 11.08 18.90 30.89
N ILE A 393 9.81 18.85 30.52
CA ILE A 393 8.92 20.01 30.60
C ILE A 393 7.59 19.61 31.24
N SER A 394 7.07 20.48 32.10
CA SER A 394 5.75 20.29 32.71
C SER A 394 4.87 21.52 32.51
N GLY A 395 3.58 21.28 32.22
CA GLY A 395 2.55 22.31 32.29
C GLY A 395 2.04 22.59 33.71
N GLY A 396 2.43 21.76 34.69
CA GLY A 396 2.09 21.92 36.11
C GLY A 396 3.18 22.62 36.92
N ASP A 397 2.99 22.68 38.23
CA ASP A 397 3.89 23.39 39.17
C ASP A 397 5.22 22.65 39.42
N GLU A 398 5.26 21.35 39.13
CA GLU A 398 6.43 20.49 39.31
C GLU A 398 6.71 19.67 38.04
N ILE A 399 7.97 19.25 37.88
CA ILE A 399 8.44 18.48 36.73
C ILE A 399 8.08 17.00 36.86
N ALA A 400 8.18 16.48 38.08
CA ALA A 400 7.94 15.09 38.43
C ALA A 400 7.31 15.01 39.82
N ASP A 401 6.77 13.85 40.18
CA ASP A 401 6.33 13.63 41.56
C ASP A 401 7.53 13.52 42.53
N GLU A 402 7.23 13.64 43.83
CA GLU A 402 8.23 13.68 44.92
C GLU A 402 9.13 12.44 45.04
N SER A 403 8.84 11.34 44.34
CA SER A 403 9.72 10.16 44.32
C SER A 403 10.91 10.29 43.38
N ILE A 404 10.92 11.31 42.50
CA ILE A 404 12.02 11.60 41.58
C ILE A 404 12.80 12.82 42.08
N THR A 405 14.13 12.73 42.03
CA THR A 405 15.02 13.87 42.30
C THR A 405 15.98 14.08 41.14
N PHE A 406 16.52 15.30 41.02
CA PHE A 406 17.48 15.66 39.98
C PHE A 406 18.86 15.93 40.56
N VAL A 407 19.89 15.40 39.89
CA VAL A 407 21.29 15.48 40.33
C VAL A 407 22.20 15.92 39.18
N GLU A 408 23.39 16.41 39.51
CA GLU A 408 24.38 16.86 38.51
C GLU A 408 25.19 15.70 37.92
N SER A 409 25.37 14.62 38.68
CA SER A 409 26.08 13.41 38.24
C SER A 409 25.82 12.22 39.17
N ASN A 410 26.09 11.01 38.66
CA ASN A 410 26.07 9.75 39.44
C ASN A 410 24.73 9.48 40.13
N GLY A 411 23.62 9.71 39.43
CA GLY A 411 22.28 9.42 39.93
C GLY A 411 22.13 7.95 40.33
N SER A 412 21.59 7.74 41.53
CA SER A 412 21.14 6.44 42.02
C SER A 412 19.68 6.18 41.64
N SER A 413 19.04 5.19 42.25
CA SER A 413 17.65 4.82 41.92
C SER A 413 16.72 6.01 42.14
N ASN A 414 15.89 6.31 41.14
CA ASN A 414 14.96 7.43 41.08
C ASN A 414 15.62 8.83 41.09
N GLU A 415 16.94 8.90 40.88
CA GLU A 415 17.65 10.14 40.67
C GLU A 415 17.99 10.29 39.18
N ILE A 416 17.64 11.42 38.59
CA ILE A 416 17.90 11.71 37.18
C ILE A 416 19.07 12.69 37.08
N GLU A 417 20.15 12.28 36.41
CA GLU A 417 21.25 13.18 36.07
C GLU A 417 20.77 14.18 35.01
N ASN A 418 20.84 15.48 35.31
CA ASN A 418 20.45 16.52 34.38
C ASN A 418 21.67 17.16 33.70
N ASN A 419 21.72 17.03 32.37
CA ASN A 419 22.66 17.68 31.46
C ASN A 419 21.94 18.57 30.42
N GLY A 420 20.63 18.40 30.25
CA GLY A 420 19.77 19.20 29.39
C GLY A 420 19.02 20.29 30.16
N LEU A 421 17.89 20.72 29.62
CA LEU A 421 17.03 21.74 30.24
C LEU A 421 15.81 21.10 30.91
N ILE A 422 15.45 21.64 32.06
CA ILE A 422 14.28 21.25 32.84
C ILE A 422 13.56 22.54 33.25
N PHE A 423 12.26 22.67 32.95
CA PHE A 423 11.47 23.84 33.34
C PHE A 423 9.96 23.57 33.23
N THR A 424 9.16 24.33 33.97
CA THR A 424 7.70 24.37 33.82
C THR A 424 7.31 25.48 32.84
N ALA A 425 6.18 25.31 32.15
CA ALA A 425 5.65 26.28 31.20
C ALA A 425 4.14 26.44 31.40
N ASP A 426 3.70 27.62 31.79
CA ASP A 426 2.26 27.90 31.96
C ASP A 426 1.55 28.23 30.62
N GLU A 427 0.24 28.45 30.69
CA GLU A 427 -0.59 28.81 29.53
C GLU A 427 -0.17 30.12 28.85
N ASN A 428 0.50 31.02 29.57
CA ASN A 428 1.01 32.30 29.07
C ASN A 428 2.46 32.19 28.58
N ARG A 429 3.03 30.98 28.56
CA ARG A 429 4.44 30.71 28.24
C ARG A 429 5.40 31.46 29.16
N VAL A 430 5.05 31.58 30.44
CA VAL A 430 5.99 31.92 31.49
C VAL A 430 6.72 30.65 31.89
N TYR A 431 8.05 30.70 31.81
CA TYR A 431 8.89 29.55 32.06
C TYR A 431 9.58 29.68 33.41
N THR A 432 9.55 28.60 34.20
CA THR A 432 10.16 28.59 35.54
C THR A 432 11.05 27.37 35.72
N SER A 433 12.26 27.56 36.25
CA SER A 433 13.12 26.46 36.69
C SER A 433 13.68 26.69 38.08
N LYS A 434 13.52 25.67 38.94
CA LYS A 434 13.94 25.70 40.35
C LYS A 434 15.39 25.19 40.48
N ASN A 435 16.08 25.66 41.51
CA ASN A 435 17.47 25.23 41.80
C ASN A 435 17.61 23.72 42.01
N GLU A 436 16.56 23.07 42.51
CA GLU A 436 16.55 21.61 42.71
C GLU A 436 16.60 20.82 41.39
N TYR A 437 16.22 21.42 40.26
CA TYR A 437 16.28 20.80 38.93
C TYR A 437 17.68 20.82 38.30
N LYS A 438 18.68 21.40 38.98
CA LYS A 438 20.07 21.50 38.51
C LYS A 438 20.16 22.19 37.14
N ASN A 439 19.86 23.49 37.13
CA ASN A 439 19.80 24.32 35.93
C ASN A 439 21.07 24.26 35.08
N ASN A 440 20.91 24.01 33.78
CA ASN A 440 22.02 23.96 32.81
C ASN A 440 21.91 25.00 31.68
N PHE A 441 21.19 26.11 31.88
CA PHE A 441 21.14 27.19 30.91
C PHE A 441 22.54 27.76 30.63
N GLY A 442 22.93 27.83 29.35
CA GLY A 442 24.26 28.25 28.92
C GLY A 442 25.38 27.22 29.15
N ALA A 443 25.06 26.01 29.60
CA ALA A 443 26.05 24.96 29.81
C ALA A 443 26.43 24.24 28.50
N GLU A 444 27.68 23.77 28.45
CA GLU A 444 28.22 22.91 27.40
C GLU A 444 28.88 21.69 28.04
N LYS A 445 28.59 20.49 27.54
CA LYS A 445 29.17 19.24 28.05
C LYS A 445 29.40 18.23 26.92
N THR A 446 30.53 17.52 26.98
CA THR A 446 30.74 16.34 26.14
C THR A 446 30.21 15.10 26.85
N VAL A 447 29.40 14.32 26.15
CA VAL A 447 28.67 13.17 26.71
C VAL A 447 28.87 11.95 25.81
N ASN A 448 28.94 10.74 26.41
CA ASN A 448 29.02 9.50 25.65
C ASN A 448 27.66 8.80 25.69
N ILE A 449 27.05 8.62 24.51
CA ILE A 449 25.76 7.97 24.34
C ILE A 449 25.99 6.76 23.46
N ASP A 450 25.83 5.58 24.04
CA ASP A 450 26.00 4.28 23.38
C ASP A 450 27.29 4.12 22.56
N GLY A 451 28.40 4.67 23.09
CA GLY A 451 29.73 4.57 22.49
C GLY A 451 30.14 5.77 21.62
N GLU A 452 29.22 6.67 21.31
CA GLU A 452 29.47 7.87 20.51
C GLU A 452 29.54 9.12 21.39
N ASN A 453 30.45 10.04 21.06
CA ASN A 453 30.58 11.30 21.78
C ASN A 453 29.71 12.38 21.12
N TYR A 454 28.89 13.04 21.92
CA TYR A 454 28.10 14.21 21.54
C TYR A 454 28.51 15.44 22.36
N GLN A 455 28.33 16.63 21.78
CA GLN A 455 28.37 17.89 22.52
C GLN A 455 26.95 18.36 22.82
N THR A 456 26.59 18.46 24.09
CA THR A 456 25.33 19.08 24.53
C THR A 456 25.53 20.59 24.69
N LEU A 457 24.70 21.39 24.03
CA LEU A 457 24.69 22.85 24.10
C LEU A 457 23.29 23.34 24.50
N ASN A 458 23.21 24.01 25.64
CA ASN A 458 21.97 24.59 26.12
C ASN A 458 21.97 26.10 25.91
N VAL A 459 20.88 26.67 25.38
CA VAL A 459 20.73 28.12 25.24
C VAL A 459 20.98 28.83 26.57
N SER A 460 21.63 29.99 26.53
CA SER A 460 21.80 30.82 27.72
C SER A 460 20.53 31.61 28.02
N ALA A 461 20.20 31.76 29.30
CA ALA A 461 19.10 32.58 29.79
C ALA A 461 19.42 33.13 31.18
N THR A 462 18.69 34.15 31.61
CA THR A 462 18.69 34.64 32.99
C THR A 462 17.66 33.86 33.80
N VAL A 463 18.06 33.23 34.91
CA VAL A 463 17.15 32.59 35.87
C VAL A 463 17.08 33.47 37.12
N LYS A 464 15.90 34.03 37.42
CA LYS A 464 15.68 34.89 38.60
C LYS A 464 15.62 34.06 39.88
N ASP A 465 15.69 34.72 41.05
CA ASP A 465 15.52 34.06 42.36
C ASP A 465 14.15 33.36 42.51
N SER A 466 13.12 33.86 41.81
CA SER A 466 11.81 33.23 41.73
C SER A 466 11.78 31.94 40.89
N GLY A 467 12.86 31.63 40.19
CA GLY A 467 12.95 30.56 39.19
C GLY A 467 12.49 31.00 37.79
N GLU A 468 11.87 32.16 37.64
CA GLU A 468 11.42 32.67 36.34
C GLU A 468 12.61 32.84 35.39
N ILE A 469 12.45 32.37 34.16
CA ILE A 469 13.48 32.41 33.12
C ILE A 469 13.20 33.56 32.15
N THR A 470 14.20 34.39 31.85
CA THR A 470 14.13 35.51 30.90
C THR A 470 15.38 35.60 30.03
N ASP A 471 15.40 36.52 29.05
CA ASP A 471 16.60 36.86 28.25
C ASP A 471 17.26 35.67 27.52
N TYR A 472 16.45 34.79 26.94
CA TYR A 472 16.90 33.65 26.14
C TYR A 472 17.76 34.10 24.96
N LYS A 473 18.89 33.43 24.74
CA LYS A 473 19.75 33.66 23.57
C LYS A 473 19.86 32.39 22.73
N SER A 474 19.25 32.44 21.55
CA SER A 474 19.34 31.38 20.55
C SER A 474 20.76 31.15 20.11
N LEU A 475 21.04 29.92 19.66
CA LEU A 475 22.25 29.58 18.92
C LEU A 475 22.11 30.11 17.49
N GLU A 476 23.21 30.52 16.87
CA GLU A 476 23.18 31.20 15.57
C GLU A 476 24.19 30.58 14.59
N LEU A 477 23.74 30.22 13.38
CA LEU A 477 24.60 29.88 12.24
C LEU A 477 24.60 31.03 11.24
N LYS A 478 25.74 31.72 11.18
CA LYS A 478 25.92 32.96 10.41
C LYS A 478 26.82 32.82 9.18
N ASN A 479 27.39 31.66 8.92
CA ASN A 479 28.22 31.37 7.74
C ASN A 479 28.55 29.87 7.72
N GLY A 480 28.65 29.26 6.53
CA GLY A 480 28.96 27.82 6.33
C GLY A 480 30.28 27.28 6.91
N ASN A 481 31.00 28.07 7.72
CA ASN A 481 32.13 27.63 8.55
C ASN A 481 31.69 27.09 9.93
N ASN A 482 30.45 27.32 10.35
CA ASN A 482 29.89 26.79 11.60
C ASN A 482 28.86 25.71 11.24
N ASN A 483 29.27 24.44 11.29
CA ASN A 483 28.37 23.30 11.13
C ASN A 483 28.31 22.54 12.45
N TYR A 484 27.13 22.06 12.82
CA TYR A 484 26.97 21.19 13.98
C TYR A 484 27.03 19.74 13.53
N ASP A 485 28.04 18.99 14.00
CA ASP A 485 28.13 17.54 13.84
C ASP A 485 28.20 16.85 15.20
N LYS A 486 27.28 15.91 15.48
CA LYS A 486 27.14 15.22 16.78
C LYS A 486 26.86 16.17 17.95
N TYR A 487 25.88 17.06 17.78
CA TYR A 487 25.41 17.95 18.85
C TYR A 487 24.02 17.56 19.37
N ILE A 488 23.75 17.89 20.64
CA ILE A 488 22.41 17.96 21.22
C ILE A 488 22.18 19.41 21.60
N LEU A 489 21.35 20.12 20.83
CA LEU A 489 21.05 21.54 21.00
C LEU A 489 19.70 21.68 21.70
N ASN A 490 19.63 22.43 22.80
CA ASN A 490 18.42 22.58 23.60
C ASN A 490 18.04 24.04 23.77
N GLY A 491 16.79 24.39 23.42
CA GLY A 491 16.25 25.74 23.54
C GLY A 491 14.80 25.80 24.02
N VAL A 492 14.37 27.03 24.28
CA VAL A 492 13.00 27.34 24.77
C VAL A 492 12.20 28.01 23.66
N GLU A 493 12.42 29.30 23.40
CA GLU A 493 11.67 30.03 22.36
C GLU A 493 12.14 29.67 20.94
N LYS A 494 13.45 29.83 20.70
CA LYS A 494 14.13 29.48 19.45
C LYS A 494 15.47 28.86 19.78
N THR A 495 15.69 27.64 19.32
CA THR A 495 16.94 26.93 19.65
C THR A 495 18.07 27.35 18.73
N LEU A 496 17.83 27.27 17.42
CA LEU A 496 18.82 27.54 16.38
C LEU A 496 18.27 28.51 15.34
N VAL A 497 19.01 29.58 15.06
CA VAL A 497 18.69 30.58 14.04
C VAL A 497 19.68 30.46 12.88
N ILE A 498 19.17 30.37 11.66
CA ILE A 498 19.98 30.31 10.43
C ILE A 498 19.92 31.67 9.74
N GLU A 499 21.03 32.40 9.72
CA GLU A 499 21.08 33.79 9.19
C GLU A 499 21.56 33.87 7.74
N GLU A 500 22.47 33.00 7.30
CA GLU A 500 23.12 33.06 5.99
C GLU A 500 23.00 31.73 5.22
N ARG A 501 23.73 31.59 4.10
CA ARG A 501 23.82 30.37 3.27
C ARG A 501 25.07 29.54 3.60
N GLY A 502 25.10 28.30 3.11
CA GLY A 502 26.14 27.28 3.30
C GLY A 502 26.03 26.43 4.56
N ASN A 503 24.90 26.36 5.27
CA ASN A 503 24.85 25.72 6.59
C ASN A 503 24.47 24.23 6.54
N VAL A 504 25.13 23.42 7.38
CA VAL A 504 24.86 21.98 7.54
C VAL A 504 24.77 21.62 9.02
N VAL A 505 23.76 20.81 9.35
CA VAL A 505 23.65 20.16 10.66
C VAL A 505 23.56 18.65 10.45
N SER A 506 24.55 17.91 10.93
CA SER A 506 24.68 16.47 10.73
C SER A 506 24.72 15.68 12.04
N ASN A 507 24.17 14.46 12.02
CA ASN A 507 24.23 13.49 13.13
C ASN A 507 23.85 14.12 14.50
N SER A 508 22.96 15.10 14.50
CA SER A 508 22.67 15.94 15.66
C SER A 508 21.20 15.85 16.08
N ILE A 509 20.87 16.40 17.24
CA ILE A 509 19.52 16.52 17.77
C ILE A 509 19.30 17.98 18.14
N VAL A 510 18.20 18.58 17.66
CA VAL A 510 17.84 19.98 17.95
C VAL A 510 16.47 19.98 18.62
N ASN A 511 16.39 20.40 19.88
CA ASN A 511 15.17 20.41 20.67
C ASN A 511 14.76 21.84 21.01
N GLY A 512 13.51 22.23 20.72
CA GLY A 512 12.93 23.49 21.14
C GLY A 512 11.55 23.33 21.77
N TYR A 513 11.21 24.09 22.80
CA TYR A 513 9.84 24.08 23.31
C TYR A 513 8.86 24.78 22.36
N ASP A 514 9.14 26.02 21.97
CA ASP A 514 8.33 26.76 20.99
C ASP A 514 8.77 26.44 19.56
N ASP A 515 9.93 26.96 19.13
CA ASP A 515 10.49 26.69 17.81
C ASP A 515 11.90 26.07 17.95
N ALA A 516 12.18 25.00 17.20
CA ALA A 516 13.52 24.41 17.18
C ALA A 516 14.46 25.17 16.23
N ILE A 517 14.10 25.31 14.96
CA ILE A 517 14.92 25.99 13.94
C ILE A 517 14.15 27.14 13.30
N ASP A 518 14.76 28.33 13.27
CA ASP A 518 14.24 29.54 12.63
C ASP A 518 15.17 29.97 11.49
N MET A 519 14.75 29.75 10.25
CA MET A 519 15.49 30.12 9.04
C MET A 519 15.09 31.51 8.55
N LYS A 520 16.04 32.44 8.52
CA LYS A 520 15.82 33.81 8.02
C LYS A 520 15.74 33.85 6.51
N GLU A 521 15.25 34.97 5.96
CA GLU A 521 15.18 35.16 4.52
C GLU A 521 16.54 34.95 3.85
N LYS A 522 16.53 34.37 2.65
CA LYS A 522 17.74 34.11 1.83
C LYS A 522 18.76 33.18 2.50
N SER A 523 18.36 32.39 3.50
CA SER A 523 19.20 31.39 4.15
C SER A 523 19.13 30.04 3.45
N ASP A 524 20.07 29.14 3.76
CA ASP A 524 19.93 27.73 3.42
C ASP A 524 20.33 26.83 4.60
N LEU A 525 19.80 25.62 4.61
CA LEU A 525 20.14 24.61 5.59
C LEU A 525 20.05 23.22 4.97
N LYS A 526 21.07 22.41 5.23
CA LYS A 526 21.03 20.96 4.98
C LYS A 526 21.08 20.18 6.29
N LEU A 527 20.07 19.35 6.52
CA LEU A 527 20.00 18.41 7.63
C LEU A 527 20.42 17.01 7.14
N GLN A 528 21.34 16.35 7.84
CA GLN A 528 21.82 15.00 7.50
C GLN A 528 21.86 14.08 8.71
N ASN A 529 21.09 13.00 8.75
CA ASN A 529 21.00 12.12 9.92
C ASN A 529 20.65 12.87 11.23
N THR A 530 19.86 13.94 11.12
CA THR A 530 19.56 14.85 12.24
C THR A 530 18.12 14.65 12.70
N LYS A 531 17.89 14.77 14.00
CA LYS A 531 16.53 14.86 14.58
C LYS A 531 16.25 16.30 14.98
N VAL A 532 15.09 16.81 14.58
CA VAL A 532 14.62 18.14 15.00
C VAL A 532 13.29 17.96 15.70
N ASN A 533 13.26 18.26 16.99
CA ASN A 533 12.09 18.09 17.85
C ASN A 533 11.63 19.46 18.33
N SER A 534 10.34 19.73 18.19
CA SER A 534 9.74 20.84 18.91
C SER A 534 8.37 20.50 19.46
N TYR A 535 8.08 21.04 20.65
CA TYR A 535 6.70 21.01 21.12
C TYR A 535 5.83 21.96 20.28
N GLY A 536 6.32 23.13 19.86
CA GLY A 536 5.73 23.96 18.81
C GLY A 536 6.27 23.63 17.42
N LYS A 537 6.72 24.62 16.63
CA LYS A 537 7.16 24.36 15.24
C LYS A 537 8.58 23.78 15.23
N ALA A 538 8.78 22.68 14.53
CA ALA A 538 10.14 22.15 14.38
C ALA A 538 11.00 23.09 13.53
N ILE A 539 10.45 23.57 12.41
CA ILE A 539 11.17 24.44 11.49
C ILE A 539 10.26 25.56 10.97
N ALA A 540 10.72 26.80 11.07
CA ALA A 540 10.14 27.96 10.40
C ALA A 540 11.07 28.43 9.28
N MET A 541 10.52 28.69 8.09
CA MET A 541 11.23 29.21 6.92
C MET A 541 10.66 30.56 6.50
N ALA A 542 11.54 31.48 6.11
CA ALA A 542 11.20 32.80 5.54
C ALA A 542 11.72 32.93 4.09
N GLY A 543 11.15 33.86 3.32
CA GLY A 543 11.28 33.94 1.86
C GLY A 543 12.69 33.79 1.25
N ASN A 544 12.74 33.22 0.05
CA ASN A 544 13.94 32.91 -0.73
C ASN A 544 14.93 31.94 -0.04
N SER A 545 14.43 31.06 0.84
CA SER A 545 15.26 30.10 1.58
C SER A 545 15.16 28.67 1.03
N GLU A 546 16.21 27.89 1.24
CA GLU A 546 16.28 26.48 0.79
C GLU A 546 16.60 25.54 1.95
N LEU A 547 15.73 24.55 2.16
CA LEU A 547 15.90 23.50 3.17
C LEU A 547 15.97 22.14 2.50
N THR A 548 17.08 21.44 2.70
CA THR A 548 17.25 20.03 2.29
C THR A 548 17.31 19.13 3.51
N ILE A 549 16.46 18.13 3.57
CA ILE A 549 16.35 17.15 4.65
C ILE A 549 16.77 15.78 4.11
N GLU A 550 17.82 15.21 4.68
CA GLU A 550 18.42 13.95 4.24
C GLU A 550 18.52 12.96 5.40
N ASN A 551 17.84 11.81 5.29
CA ASN A 551 17.80 10.75 6.32
C ASN A 551 17.55 11.30 7.74
N SER A 552 16.71 12.33 7.85
CA SER A 552 16.50 13.10 9.07
C SER A 552 15.03 13.04 9.49
N ILE A 553 14.74 13.24 10.78
CA ILE A 553 13.40 13.12 11.35
C ILE A 553 13.00 14.46 11.99
N ILE A 554 11.87 15.01 11.57
CA ILE A 554 11.37 16.31 12.00
C ILE A 554 10.03 16.13 12.71
N ASN A 555 9.95 16.50 13.98
CA ASN A 555 8.81 16.30 14.87
C ASN A 555 8.33 17.64 15.43
N GLY A 556 7.05 17.99 15.26
CA GLY A 556 6.52 19.29 15.69
C GLY A 556 5.00 19.41 15.65
N GLY A 557 4.48 20.56 16.09
CA GLY A 557 3.08 20.96 15.98
C GLY A 557 2.19 20.69 17.21
N ALA A 558 2.74 20.22 18.33
CA ALA A 558 1.96 19.90 19.53
C ALA A 558 1.45 21.14 20.30
N LEU A 559 2.14 22.28 20.22
CA LEU A 559 1.80 23.52 20.92
C LEU A 559 0.82 24.37 20.11
N GLY A 560 -0.10 25.06 20.77
CA GLY A 560 -0.96 26.06 20.14
C GLY A 560 -0.19 27.34 19.81
N GLY A 561 -0.70 28.17 18.91
CA GLY A 561 -0.10 29.46 18.58
C GLY A 561 0.06 30.37 19.81
N ARG A 562 1.14 31.15 19.85
CA ARG A 562 1.49 32.00 21.02
C ARG A 562 0.38 32.98 21.39
N ASN A 563 -0.25 33.55 20.37
CA ASN A 563 -1.30 34.56 20.53
C ASN A 563 -2.70 33.93 20.61
N ASN A 564 -2.83 32.66 20.27
CA ASN A 564 -4.10 31.93 20.24
C ASN A 564 -3.80 30.43 20.29
N SER A 565 -4.02 29.80 21.44
CA SER A 565 -3.77 28.37 21.68
C SER A 565 -4.60 27.45 20.78
N ASN A 566 -5.72 27.94 20.24
CA ASN A 566 -6.54 27.22 19.26
C ASN A 566 -5.95 27.26 17.84
N THR A 567 -4.97 28.13 17.59
CA THR A 567 -4.26 28.12 16.30
C THR A 567 -3.31 26.94 16.30
N GLU A 568 -3.56 26.01 15.41
CA GLU A 568 -2.68 24.86 15.18
C GLU A 568 -1.41 25.31 14.47
N LEU A 569 -0.29 24.71 14.87
CA LEU A 569 1.02 25.02 14.32
C LEU A 569 1.48 23.85 13.45
N PRO A 570 2.01 24.12 12.25
CA PRO A 570 2.61 23.07 11.44
C PRO A 570 3.92 22.58 12.06
N THR A 571 4.36 21.38 11.67
CA THR A 571 5.72 20.91 11.97
C THR A 571 6.74 21.75 11.20
N ILE A 572 6.51 21.96 9.91
CA ILE A 572 7.30 22.84 9.04
C ILE A 572 6.38 23.96 8.52
N GLY A 573 6.66 25.19 8.94
CA GLY A 573 5.97 26.38 8.45
C GLY A 573 6.84 27.17 7.48
N ILE A 574 6.38 27.32 6.25
CA ILE A 574 7.04 28.11 5.21
C ILE A 574 6.28 29.41 5.02
N THR A 575 6.98 30.53 5.14
CA THR A 575 6.43 31.88 4.96
C THR A 575 7.24 32.65 3.92
N GLY A 576 6.56 33.54 3.19
CA GLY A 576 7.17 34.34 2.12
C GLY A 576 7.37 33.55 0.83
N ASP A 577 7.95 34.21 -0.16
CA ASP A 577 7.93 33.72 -1.55
C ASP A 577 9.22 32.98 -1.93
N ASN A 578 9.13 32.12 -2.95
CA ASN A 578 10.28 31.46 -3.61
C ASN A 578 11.12 30.57 -2.67
N ASN A 579 10.51 29.95 -1.66
CA ASN A 579 11.19 28.96 -0.83
C ASN A 579 11.24 27.59 -1.50
N LYS A 580 12.22 26.77 -1.11
CA LYS A 580 12.37 25.40 -1.58
C LYS A 580 12.59 24.44 -0.42
N LEU A 581 11.70 23.46 -0.28
CA LEU A 581 11.79 22.37 0.68
C LEU A 581 12.03 21.06 -0.08
N ILE A 582 13.07 20.32 0.30
CA ILE A 582 13.44 19.06 -0.33
C ILE A 582 13.57 17.98 0.74
N LEU A 583 12.81 16.90 0.60
CA LEU A 583 12.94 15.70 1.43
C LEU A 583 13.52 14.57 0.57
N GLU A 584 14.69 14.07 0.96
CA GLU A 584 15.43 13.02 0.26
C GLU A 584 15.76 11.84 1.17
N LYS A 585 15.97 10.67 0.56
CA LYS A 585 16.28 9.41 1.26
C LYS A 585 15.15 9.05 2.23
N ASN A 586 15.46 8.44 3.36
CA ASN A 586 14.47 8.01 4.36
C ASN A 586 14.08 9.15 5.33
N SER A 587 13.86 10.37 4.82
CA SER A 587 13.51 11.53 5.67
C SER A 587 12.04 11.46 6.11
N ILE A 588 11.76 11.84 7.35
CA ILE A 588 10.43 11.72 7.96
C ILE A 588 10.01 13.05 8.57
N VAL A 589 8.78 13.48 8.31
CA VAL A 589 8.15 14.62 8.97
C VAL A 589 6.88 14.16 9.66
N ASN A 590 6.83 14.31 10.99
CA ASN A 590 5.72 13.91 11.84
C ASN A 590 4.94 15.13 12.32
N GLY A 591 3.61 15.05 12.20
CA GLY A 591 2.69 16.02 12.77
C GLY A 591 2.33 15.73 14.22
N ASN A 592 1.24 16.36 14.66
CA ASN A 592 0.51 16.05 15.88
C ASN A 592 -1.00 16.22 15.65
N TYR A 593 -1.82 15.42 16.31
CA TYR A 593 -3.28 15.50 16.23
C TYR A 593 -3.82 16.06 17.54
N LYS A 594 -4.45 17.24 17.48
CA LYS A 594 -5.04 17.88 18.67
C LYS A 594 -6.51 17.58 18.85
N ASP A 595 -7.19 17.06 17.84
CA ASP A 595 -8.61 16.76 17.91
C ASP A 595 -8.95 15.33 17.51
N LYS A 596 -10.18 14.95 17.88
CA LYS A 596 -10.73 13.60 17.86
C LYS A 596 -10.83 13.02 16.45
N ASP A 597 -11.06 13.87 15.47
CA ASP A 597 -11.16 13.43 14.09
C ASP A 597 -9.74 13.37 13.51
N VAL A 598 -9.26 12.16 13.21
CA VAL A 598 -8.03 11.93 12.41
C VAL A 598 -8.09 12.61 11.03
N ILE A 599 -9.29 13.04 10.62
CA ILE A 599 -9.56 13.86 9.44
C ILE A 599 -9.07 15.32 9.62
N ASN A 600 -8.89 15.79 10.87
CA ASN A 600 -8.43 17.13 11.23
C ASN A 600 -6.96 17.12 11.68
N ILE A 601 -6.07 16.54 10.87
CA ILE A 601 -4.63 16.67 11.11
C ILE A 601 -4.25 18.13 10.88
N THR A 602 -3.59 18.73 11.87
CA THR A 602 -2.89 19.99 11.66
C THR A 602 -1.98 19.85 10.43
N SER A 603 -1.96 20.83 9.53
CA SER A 603 -1.12 20.75 8.33
C SER A 603 0.34 20.58 8.76
N VAL A 604 0.93 19.42 8.47
CA VAL A 604 2.29 19.05 8.92
C VAL A 604 3.32 19.91 8.20
N ILE A 605 3.08 20.13 6.91
CA ILE A 605 3.78 21.12 6.10
C ILE A 605 2.75 22.15 5.68
N LYS A 606 2.98 23.41 6.08
CA LYS A 606 2.15 24.53 5.69
C LYS A 606 2.97 25.56 4.94
N VAL A 607 2.51 25.94 3.76
CA VAL A 607 3.15 26.90 2.86
C VAL A 607 2.28 28.14 2.72
N GLU A 608 2.87 29.30 3.01
CA GLU A 608 2.27 30.61 2.86
C GLU A 608 3.16 31.47 1.96
N GLY A 609 2.57 32.16 0.99
CA GLY A 609 3.29 32.99 0.03
C GLY A 609 3.31 32.37 -1.37
N ASP A 610 3.99 33.04 -2.29
CA ASP A 610 3.92 32.71 -3.71
C ASP A 610 5.17 31.94 -4.21
N ASN A 611 4.97 31.11 -5.23
CA ASN A 611 6.03 30.42 -5.97
C ASN A 611 6.97 29.54 -5.12
N ASN A 612 6.45 28.91 -4.07
CA ASN A 612 7.22 27.97 -3.26
C ASN A 612 7.21 26.57 -3.87
N GLU A 613 8.28 25.79 -3.61
CA GLU A 613 8.43 24.42 -4.09
C GLU A 613 8.64 23.46 -2.92
N VAL A 614 7.83 22.39 -2.86
CA VAL A 614 8.01 21.26 -1.96
C VAL A 614 8.29 20.02 -2.81
N THR A 615 9.45 19.39 -2.63
CA THR A 615 9.84 18.18 -3.36
C THR A 615 10.02 17.01 -2.41
N LEU A 616 9.28 15.94 -2.66
CA LEU A 616 9.33 14.69 -1.92
C LEU A 616 9.93 13.61 -2.81
N PHE A 617 11.10 13.10 -2.42
CA PHE A 617 11.70 11.95 -3.09
C PHE A 617 11.25 10.63 -2.46
N GLU A 618 11.24 9.58 -3.27
CA GLU A 618 11.01 8.19 -2.86
C GLU A 618 11.85 7.82 -1.62
N GLY A 619 11.18 7.20 -0.64
CA GLY A 619 11.72 6.87 0.68
C GLY A 619 11.35 7.87 1.77
N SER A 620 10.95 9.10 1.40
CA SER A 620 10.51 10.10 2.36
C SER A 620 9.09 9.84 2.85
N VAL A 621 8.79 10.23 4.09
CA VAL A 621 7.47 10.06 4.73
C VAL A 621 6.99 11.40 5.31
N VAL A 622 5.74 11.77 5.01
CA VAL A 622 5.05 12.91 5.64
C VAL A 622 3.79 12.37 6.29
N ASN A 623 3.80 12.28 7.62
CA ASN A 623 2.71 11.72 8.42
C ASN A 623 1.66 12.80 8.73
N GLY A 624 0.99 13.30 7.70
CA GLY A 624 -0.18 14.16 7.82
C GLY A 624 -0.44 15.07 6.60
N LYS A 625 -1.42 15.98 6.76
CA LYS A 625 -1.89 16.89 5.69
C LYS A 625 -0.77 17.84 5.24
N MET A 626 -0.74 18.17 3.95
CA MET A 626 0.05 19.27 3.39
C MET A 626 -0.85 20.35 2.83
N GLU A 627 -0.53 21.61 3.12
CA GLU A 627 -1.36 22.75 2.73
C GLU A 627 -0.51 23.90 2.21
N ALA A 628 -0.98 24.53 1.15
CA ALA A 628 -0.42 25.74 0.60
C ALA A 628 -1.48 26.84 0.44
N SER A 629 -1.01 28.08 0.43
CA SER A 629 -1.79 29.28 0.17
C SER A 629 -0.89 30.30 -0.54
N GLY A 630 -1.48 31.16 -1.37
CA GLY A 630 -0.72 31.96 -2.35
C GLY A 630 -0.80 31.34 -3.73
N ASN A 631 -0.05 31.89 -4.69
CA ASN A 631 -0.09 31.49 -6.11
C ASN A 631 1.25 30.90 -6.58
N GLY A 632 1.18 29.97 -7.52
CA GLY A 632 2.34 29.33 -8.14
C GLY A 632 3.05 28.28 -7.26
N ASN A 633 2.43 27.86 -6.16
CA ASN A 633 3.03 26.87 -5.26
C ASN A 633 3.03 25.48 -5.92
N THR A 634 4.14 24.75 -5.79
CA THR A 634 4.36 23.48 -6.49
C THR A 634 4.71 22.35 -5.51
N LEU A 635 4.05 21.21 -5.65
CA LEU A 635 4.37 19.96 -4.94
C LEU A 635 4.88 18.90 -5.93
N ASN A 636 6.08 18.38 -5.70
CA ASN A 636 6.74 17.44 -6.58
C ASN A 636 6.93 16.07 -5.90
N PHE A 637 6.58 15.00 -6.60
CA PHE A 637 6.81 13.61 -6.19
C PHE A 637 7.80 12.94 -7.15
N PHE A 638 9.03 12.71 -6.71
CA PHE A 638 10.12 12.22 -7.56
C PHE A 638 10.67 10.87 -7.08
N GLU A 639 10.91 9.94 -8.00
CA GLU A 639 11.70 8.74 -7.73
C GLU A 639 13.19 9.07 -7.51
N ASN A 640 13.86 8.27 -6.69
CA ASN A 640 15.26 8.50 -6.36
C ASN A 640 16.18 8.06 -7.52
N VAL A 641 17.15 8.90 -7.90
CA VAL A 641 17.93 8.76 -9.15
C VAL A 641 19.17 7.87 -8.98
N GLU A 642 19.57 7.50 -7.76
CA GLU A 642 20.71 6.61 -7.52
C GLU A 642 20.35 5.12 -7.74
N GLY A 643 20.85 4.52 -8.83
CA GLY A 643 20.91 3.06 -8.97
C GLY A 643 19.88 2.40 -9.88
N MET A 644 19.44 3.07 -10.96
CA MET A 644 18.67 2.43 -12.04
C MET A 644 19.40 1.21 -12.64
N ARG A 645 19.08 0.00 -12.14
CA ARG A 645 19.23 -1.27 -12.87
C ARG A 645 18.46 -2.47 -12.31
N THR A 646 17.47 -2.28 -11.45
CA THR A 646 16.51 -3.34 -11.13
C THR A 646 15.10 -2.85 -11.47
N ALA A 647 14.55 -3.36 -12.57
CA ALA A 647 13.14 -3.21 -12.88
C ALA A 647 12.34 -3.92 -11.78
N GLY A 648 11.79 -3.13 -10.86
CA GLY A 648 11.05 -3.57 -9.68
C GLY A 648 10.50 -2.37 -8.90
N THR A 649 9.42 -1.77 -9.42
CA THR A 649 8.24 -1.31 -8.66
C THR A 649 8.48 -0.67 -7.28
N LYS A 650 9.05 0.53 -7.21
CA LYS A 650 8.93 1.34 -5.99
C LYS A 650 7.86 2.42 -6.19
N LYS A 651 7.06 2.66 -5.17
CA LYS A 651 5.81 3.43 -5.24
C LYS A 651 5.83 4.53 -4.17
N ILE A 652 5.29 5.70 -4.48
CA ILE A 652 4.98 6.75 -3.52
C ILE A 652 3.49 6.66 -3.21
N ASN A 653 3.13 6.37 -1.97
CA ASN A 653 1.74 6.33 -1.52
C ASN A 653 1.37 7.63 -0.83
N VAL A 654 0.22 8.20 -1.17
CA VAL A 654 -0.34 9.40 -0.54
C VAL A 654 -1.64 9.02 0.16
N LEU A 655 -1.63 9.08 1.50
CA LEU A 655 -2.73 8.65 2.37
C LEU A 655 -3.41 9.82 3.09
N HIS A 656 -2.92 11.06 2.91
CA HIS A 656 -3.37 12.25 3.61
C HIS A 656 -3.69 13.38 2.65
N ASP A 657 -4.59 14.27 3.07
CA ASP A 657 -5.07 15.38 2.27
C ASP A 657 -3.95 16.32 1.80
N ILE A 658 -4.15 16.86 0.60
CA ILE A 658 -3.31 17.89 -0.01
C ILE A 658 -4.23 19.04 -0.45
N SER A 659 -3.89 20.27 -0.08
CA SER A 659 -4.70 21.44 -0.45
C SER A 659 -3.87 22.65 -0.86
N GLY A 660 -4.35 23.39 -1.86
CA GLY A 660 -3.89 24.73 -2.22
C GLY A 660 -2.54 24.82 -2.94
N PHE A 661 -1.99 23.69 -3.39
CA PHE A 661 -0.84 23.69 -4.31
C PHE A 661 -1.33 23.85 -5.74
N ASP A 662 -0.98 24.96 -6.40
CA ASP A 662 -1.39 25.23 -7.78
C ASP A 662 -0.92 24.15 -8.77
N ASN A 663 0.27 23.60 -8.55
CA ASN A 663 0.89 22.65 -9.47
C ASN A 663 1.37 21.40 -8.73
N ILE A 664 1.16 20.23 -9.34
CA ILE A 664 1.72 18.96 -8.88
C ILE A 664 2.56 18.33 -9.98
N GLY A 665 3.83 18.04 -9.70
CA GLY A 665 4.73 17.31 -10.59
C GLY A 665 4.92 15.86 -10.15
N ILE A 666 4.79 14.91 -11.07
CA ILE A 666 4.98 13.48 -10.81
C ILE A 666 6.09 12.96 -11.72
N LYS A 667 7.16 12.41 -11.13
CA LYS A 667 8.18 11.63 -11.85
C LYS A 667 8.38 10.31 -11.12
N GLY A 668 7.72 9.27 -11.61
CA GLY A 668 7.67 7.95 -10.98
C GLY A 668 6.27 7.39 -10.81
N ASN A 669 6.11 6.44 -9.88
CA ASN A 669 4.86 5.74 -9.62
C ASN A 669 4.17 6.24 -8.32
N VAL A 670 3.20 7.13 -8.45
CA VAL A 670 2.47 7.75 -7.32
C VAL A 670 1.08 7.13 -7.19
N THR A 671 0.62 6.84 -5.98
CA THR A 671 -0.73 6.33 -5.70
C THR A 671 -1.45 7.24 -4.73
N LEU A 672 -2.59 7.80 -5.13
CA LEU A 672 -3.51 8.50 -4.23
C LEU A 672 -4.52 7.49 -3.70
N PHE A 673 -4.61 7.37 -2.37
CA PHE A 673 -5.53 6.45 -1.72
C PHE A 673 -6.97 6.96 -1.74
N GLU A 674 -7.91 6.05 -1.50
CA GLU A 674 -9.31 6.40 -1.31
C GLU A 674 -9.51 7.06 0.08
N GLY A 675 -10.52 7.93 0.20
CA GLY A 675 -10.85 8.62 1.46
C GLY A 675 -10.07 9.91 1.75
N MET A 676 -8.98 10.19 1.02
CA MET A 676 -8.29 11.48 1.04
C MET A 676 -8.75 12.40 -0.11
N SER A 677 -8.40 13.67 -0.01
CA SER A 677 -8.74 14.73 -0.97
C SER A 677 -7.51 15.50 -1.45
N VAL A 678 -7.56 15.90 -2.73
CA VAL A 678 -6.61 16.81 -3.35
C VAL A 678 -7.40 17.98 -3.91
N THR A 679 -7.16 19.18 -3.38
CA THR A 679 -7.96 20.38 -3.69
C THR A 679 -7.09 21.61 -3.97
N GLY A 680 -7.64 22.57 -4.73
CA GLY A 680 -6.93 23.80 -5.06
C GLY A 680 -5.76 23.61 -6.03
N VAL A 681 -5.79 22.56 -6.86
CA VAL A 681 -4.76 22.25 -7.86
C VAL A 681 -5.19 22.71 -9.24
N ASN A 682 -4.37 23.51 -9.92
CA ASN A 682 -4.64 23.97 -11.28
C ASN A 682 -4.08 23.00 -12.32
N SER A 683 -2.91 22.41 -12.05
CA SER A 683 -2.26 21.48 -12.98
C SER A 683 -1.59 20.29 -12.30
N ILE A 684 -1.70 19.11 -12.92
CA ILE A 684 -0.92 17.92 -12.59
C ILE A 684 -0.10 17.56 -13.83
N LYS A 685 1.22 17.45 -13.69
CA LYS A 685 2.13 17.06 -14.77
C LYS A 685 2.76 15.70 -14.46
N ILE A 686 2.49 14.70 -15.30
CA ILE A 686 2.99 13.33 -15.17
C ILE A 686 4.14 13.14 -16.15
N GLY A 687 5.35 12.95 -15.64
CA GLY A 687 6.56 12.79 -16.44
C GLY A 687 6.56 11.56 -17.34
N GLU A 688 7.54 11.48 -18.24
CA GLU A 688 7.74 10.31 -19.08
C GLU A 688 7.93 9.04 -18.22
N ASN A 689 7.36 7.92 -18.67
CA ASN A 689 7.37 6.62 -17.99
C ASN A 689 6.81 6.65 -16.55
N SER A 690 6.09 7.71 -16.18
CA SER A 690 5.52 7.91 -14.84
C SER A 690 4.04 7.55 -14.82
N THR A 691 3.55 7.17 -13.65
CA THR A 691 2.15 6.76 -13.46
C THR A 691 1.56 7.42 -12.23
N LEU A 692 0.39 8.04 -12.40
CA LEU A 692 -0.50 8.41 -11.31
C LEU A 692 -1.58 7.33 -11.16
N ASN A 693 -1.62 6.67 -10.01
CA ASN A 693 -2.68 5.73 -9.67
C ASN A 693 -3.72 6.41 -8.79
N LEU A 694 -4.99 6.28 -9.16
CA LEU A 694 -6.12 6.76 -8.38
C LEU A 694 -6.89 5.55 -7.86
N ARG A 695 -6.89 5.35 -6.54
CA ARG A 695 -7.80 4.39 -5.92
C ARG A 695 -9.21 4.95 -5.87
N LEU A 696 -10.16 4.11 -6.23
CA LEU A 696 -11.58 4.40 -6.25
C LEU A 696 -12.23 3.79 -5.01
N THR A 697 -13.32 4.38 -4.50
CA THR A 697 -14.09 3.80 -3.39
C THR A 697 -15.12 2.76 -3.83
N ASP A 698 -15.43 1.80 -2.96
CA ASP A 698 -16.56 0.88 -3.18
C ASP A 698 -17.88 1.58 -2.80
N THR A 699 -18.68 1.91 -3.80
CA THR A 699 -20.02 2.50 -3.60
C THR A 699 -21.15 1.50 -3.64
N PHE A 700 -20.90 0.24 -4.00
CA PHE A 700 -21.96 -0.75 -4.11
C PHE A 700 -22.09 -1.58 -2.83
N SER A 701 -23.26 -1.51 -2.18
CA SER A 701 -23.54 -2.25 -0.94
C SER A 701 -23.55 -3.77 -1.13
N GLY A 702 -23.56 -4.28 -2.35
CA GLY A 702 -23.76 -5.71 -2.64
C GLY A 702 -25.22 -6.11 -2.73
N ASN A 703 -26.14 -5.26 -2.24
CA ASN A 703 -27.57 -5.49 -2.25
C ASN A 703 -28.19 -4.94 -3.54
N LEU A 704 -28.85 -5.79 -4.34
CA LEU A 704 -29.54 -5.35 -5.56
C LEU A 704 -30.65 -4.33 -5.28
N ALA A 705 -31.22 -4.30 -4.07
CA ALA A 705 -32.27 -3.34 -3.72
C ALA A 705 -31.78 -1.88 -3.69
N ASP A 706 -30.47 -1.67 -3.51
CA ASP A 706 -29.84 -0.35 -3.46
C ASP A 706 -28.96 -0.09 -4.71
N ALA A 707 -29.03 -0.97 -5.71
CA ALA A 707 -28.29 -0.82 -6.97
C ALA A 707 -28.91 0.29 -7.84
N GLU A 708 -28.07 1.19 -8.34
CA GLU A 708 -28.45 2.08 -9.44
C GLU A 708 -28.32 1.30 -10.75
N PHE A 709 -29.34 1.41 -11.62
CA PHE A 709 -29.33 0.83 -12.96
C PHE A 709 -29.46 1.94 -13.98
N ASP A 710 -28.77 1.79 -15.12
CA ASP A 710 -29.04 2.62 -16.28
C ASP A 710 -30.20 2.09 -17.14
N ASP A 711 -30.48 2.77 -18.25
CA ASP A 711 -31.53 2.42 -19.21
C ASP A 711 -31.34 1.01 -19.83
N ASP A 712 -30.13 0.45 -19.75
CA ASP A 712 -29.79 -0.89 -20.24
C ASP A 712 -29.92 -1.98 -19.15
N GLU A 713 -30.44 -1.63 -17.95
CA GLU A 713 -30.50 -2.48 -16.76
C GLU A 713 -29.12 -2.96 -16.27
N ILE A 714 -28.06 -2.21 -16.56
CA ILE A 714 -26.70 -2.49 -16.08
C ILE A 714 -26.47 -1.78 -14.75
N ILE A 715 -25.89 -2.48 -13.77
CA ILE A 715 -25.50 -1.88 -12.49
C ILE A 715 -24.47 -0.78 -12.73
N VAL A 716 -24.81 0.43 -12.28
CA VAL A 716 -23.95 1.61 -12.29
C VAL A 716 -23.38 1.84 -10.89
N THR A 717 -22.07 2.03 -10.80
CA THR A 717 -21.40 2.50 -9.58
C THR A 717 -20.90 3.93 -9.78
N ARG A 718 -20.83 4.70 -8.69
CA ARG A 718 -20.36 6.09 -8.70
C ARG A 718 -19.23 6.29 -7.71
N PRO A 719 -18.11 5.57 -7.88
CA PRO A 719 -17.04 5.60 -6.91
C PRO A 719 -16.42 7.00 -6.86
N SER A 720 -16.04 7.42 -5.66
CA SER A 720 -15.29 8.66 -5.45
C SER A 720 -13.80 8.46 -5.67
N HIS A 721 -13.09 9.56 -5.92
CA HIS A 721 -11.63 9.60 -6.02
C HIS A 721 -11.05 10.88 -5.43
N ALA A 722 -9.75 10.86 -5.12
CA ALA A 722 -9.03 11.96 -4.48
C ALA A 722 -9.12 13.32 -5.21
N LEU A 723 -9.20 13.33 -6.54
CA LEU A 723 -9.21 14.56 -7.36
C LEU A 723 -10.60 15.19 -7.55
N GLN A 724 -11.67 14.58 -7.02
CA GLN A 724 -13.02 15.11 -7.19
C GLN A 724 -13.19 16.39 -6.36
N ASN A 725 -14.08 17.30 -6.76
CA ASN A 725 -14.30 18.56 -6.05
C ASN A 725 -13.04 19.42 -5.86
N ASN A 726 -12.06 19.31 -6.76
CA ASN A 726 -10.80 20.06 -6.65
C ASN A 726 -10.98 21.60 -6.73
N GLY A 727 -12.10 22.09 -7.26
CA GLY A 727 -12.39 23.52 -7.39
C GLY A 727 -12.80 23.89 -8.81
N GLU A 728 -12.17 24.91 -9.39
CA GLU A 728 -12.58 25.51 -10.67
C GLU A 728 -12.15 24.74 -11.92
N LYS A 729 -10.84 24.50 -12.11
CA LYS A 729 -10.31 23.84 -13.31
C LYS A 729 -9.00 23.12 -12.98
N LEU A 730 -8.97 21.81 -13.19
CA LEU A 730 -7.78 20.98 -13.10
C LEU A 730 -7.38 20.46 -14.49
N VAL A 731 -6.13 20.68 -14.90
CA VAL A 731 -5.57 20.10 -16.13
C VAL A 731 -4.53 19.04 -15.79
N ILE A 732 -4.74 17.81 -16.24
CA ILE A 732 -3.80 16.70 -16.07
C ILE A 732 -3.07 16.46 -17.38
N THR A 733 -1.75 16.66 -17.39
CA THR A 733 -0.91 16.56 -18.59
C THR A 733 0.10 15.43 -18.45
N GLY A 734 0.20 14.54 -19.45
CA GLY A 734 1.32 13.61 -19.58
C GLY A 734 2.46 14.19 -20.41
N GLU A 735 3.71 13.98 -19.99
CA GLU A 735 4.91 14.22 -20.80
C GLU A 735 5.23 12.98 -21.64
N GLY A 736 5.95 13.17 -22.75
CA GLY A 736 6.30 12.10 -23.68
C GLY A 736 5.62 12.27 -25.04
N THR A 737 6.21 11.62 -26.05
CA THR A 737 5.81 11.82 -27.46
C THR A 737 5.19 10.59 -28.10
N ASP A 738 5.39 9.41 -27.50
CA ASP A 738 4.83 8.14 -27.95
C ASP A 738 4.07 7.41 -26.84
N LYS A 739 3.23 6.46 -27.23
CA LYS A 739 2.34 5.70 -26.34
C LYS A 739 3.05 4.87 -25.26
N ASP A 740 4.33 4.56 -25.45
CA ASP A 740 5.07 3.65 -24.58
C ASP A 740 5.87 4.44 -23.53
N THR A 741 6.18 5.72 -23.79
CA THR A 741 6.86 6.62 -22.86
C THR A 741 5.94 7.66 -22.21
N ILE A 742 4.74 7.87 -22.73
CA ILE A 742 3.84 8.92 -22.25
C ILE A 742 3.45 8.72 -20.78
N GLY A 743 3.35 9.82 -20.03
CA GLY A 743 2.79 9.81 -18.69
C GLY A 743 1.40 9.17 -18.67
N SER A 744 1.11 8.37 -17.64
CA SER A 744 -0.13 7.60 -17.56
C SER A 744 -0.90 7.82 -16.27
N ILE A 745 -2.22 7.70 -16.35
CA ILE A 745 -3.12 7.63 -15.22
C ILE A 745 -3.74 6.24 -15.15
N ASN A 746 -3.80 5.66 -13.97
CA ASN A 746 -4.31 4.32 -13.73
C ASN A 746 -5.40 4.34 -12.66
N PHE A 747 -6.62 3.97 -13.03
CA PHE A 747 -7.74 3.85 -12.11
C PHE A 747 -7.73 2.47 -11.43
N ILE A 748 -7.42 2.44 -10.13
CA ILE A 748 -7.49 1.22 -9.33
C ILE A 748 -8.94 1.06 -8.86
N THR A 749 -9.66 0.21 -9.58
CA THR A 749 -11.06 -0.13 -9.34
C THR A 749 -11.19 -1.28 -8.35
N ASP A 750 -12.22 -1.26 -7.51
CA ASP A 750 -12.48 -2.35 -6.54
C ASP A 750 -13.16 -3.57 -7.16
N ASN A 751 -13.86 -3.40 -8.29
CA ASN A 751 -14.64 -4.46 -8.93
C ASN A 751 -14.51 -4.44 -10.46
N ILE A 752 -14.40 -5.65 -11.04
CA ILE A 752 -14.31 -5.84 -12.49
C ILE A 752 -15.72 -6.05 -13.07
N GLY A 753 -16.07 -5.30 -14.12
CA GLY A 753 -17.24 -5.59 -14.97
C GLY A 753 -18.54 -4.85 -14.67
N LYS A 754 -18.52 -3.79 -13.85
CA LYS A 754 -19.66 -2.87 -13.65
C LYS A 754 -19.37 -1.50 -14.26
N ARG A 755 -20.40 -0.81 -14.75
CA ARG A 755 -20.25 0.53 -15.34
C ARG A 755 -19.97 1.52 -14.21
N ALA A 756 -18.74 2.04 -14.12
CA ALA A 756 -18.36 3.02 -13.12
C ALA A 756 -18.39 4.42 -13.74
N LYS A 757 -19.21 5.31 -13.17
CA LYS A 757 -19.27 6.72 -13.56
C LYS A 757 -18.49 7.54 -12.54
N LEU A 758 -17.35 8.07 -12.97
CA LEU A 758 -16.47 8.90 -12.17
C LEU A 758 -16.84 10.37 -12.37
N ASP A 759 -16.95 11.10 -11.26
CA ASP A 759 -17.15 12.56 -11.30
C ASP A 759 -15.85 13.25 -11.71
N MET A 760 -15.81 13.69 -12.96
CA MET A 760 -14.68 14.40 -13.54
C MET A 760 -15.03 15.87 -13.79
N LYS A 761 -16.00 16.40 -13.04
CA LYS A 761 -16.40 17.79 -13.15
C LYS A 761 -15.17 18.68 -13.00
N ASP A 762 -15.01 19.60 -13.94
CA ASP A 762 -13.90 20.56 -13.95
C ASP A 762 -12.49 19.95 -14.12
N ILE A 763 -12.40 18.67 -14.49
CA ILE A 763 -11.13 17.98 -14.80
C ILE A 763 -10.96 17.81 -16.31
N TYR A 764 -9.79 18.22 -16.81
CA TYR A 764 -9.39 18.21 -18.21
C TYR A 764 -8.11 17.40 -18.36
N ILE A 765 -7.94 16.69 -19.48
CA ILE A 765 -6.82 15.77 -19.71
C ILE A 765 -6.12 16.11 -21.02
N GLU A 766 -4.79 16.26 -20.98
CA GLU A 766 -3.94 16.56 -22.12
C GLU A 766 -2.81 15.52 -22.23
N ASN A 767 -2.57 14.98 -23.42
CA ASN A 767 -1.44 14.10 -23.72
C ASN A 767 -1.21 12.98 -22.67
N LEU A 768 -2.24 12.22 -22.31
CA LEU A 768 -2.21 11.25 -21.20
C LEU A 768 -2.65 9.85 -21.65
N TYR A 769 -2.00 8.81 -21.12
CA TYR A 769 -2.44 7.43 -21.31
C TYR A 769 -3.30 6.92 -20.16
N ILE A 770 -4.54 6.48 -20.44
CA ILE A 770 -5.49 6.04 -19.42
C ILE A 770 -5.47 4.51 -19.29
N ARG A 771 -5.39 4.03 -18.04
CA ARG A 771 -5.37 2.62 -17.65
C ARG A 771 -6.37 2.36 -16.53
N ALA A 772 -6.73 1.09 -16.33
CA ALA A 772 -7.46 0.64 -15.16
C ALA A 772 -6.88 -0.69 -14.66
N SER A 773 -6.98 -0.94 -13.34
CA SER A 773 -6.58 -2.24 -12.74
C SER A 773 -7.51 -3.38 -13.17
N SER A 774 -8.76 -3.04 -13.49
CA SER A 774 -9.74 -3.95 -14.06
C SER A 774 -9.61 -4.05 -15.58
N ALA A 775 -9.97 -5.23 -16.11
CA ALA A 775 -10.26 -5.36 -17.53
C ALA A 775 -11.51 -4.51 -17.89
N ILE A 776 -11.28 -3.39 -18.56
CA ILE A 776 -12.32 -2.54 -19.17
C ILE A 776 -12.27 -2.70 -20.69
N ASP A 777 -13.42 -2.63 -21.36
CA ASP A 777 -13.46 -2.62 -22.83
C ASP A 777 -13.86 -1.26 -23.41
N SER A 778 -14.28 -0.34 -22.54
CA SER A 778 -14.65 1.02 -22.92
C SER A 778 -14.37 2.02 -21.81
N ALA A 779 -13.87 3.18 -22.22
CA ALA A 779 -13.72 4.37 -21.42
C ALA A 779 -14.28 5.55 -22.22
N VAL A 780 -15.34 6.18 -21.72
CA VAL A 780 -15.96 7.35 -22.35
C VAL A 780 -15.74 8.55 -21.44
N PHE A 781 -15.01 9.55 -21.93
CA PHE A 781 -14.72 10.76 -21.19
C PHE A 781 -15.50 11.93 -21.77
N ASP A 782 -16.49 12.44 -21.03
CA ASP A 782 -17.10 13.76 -21.26
C ASP A 782 -16.31 14.78 -20.46
N GLU A 783 -15.41 15.47 -21.15
CA GLU A 783 -14.43 16.38 -20.57
C GLU A 783 -15.08 17.44 -19.67
N GLY A 784 -14.51 17.65 -18.48
CA GLY A 784 -15.06 18.54 -17.47
C GLY A 784 -16.41 18.11 -16.88
N LYS A 785 -16.87 16.87 -17.13
CA LYS A 785 -18.12 16.32 -16.57
C LYS A 785 -17.96 14.94 -15.95
N GLU A 786 -17.72 13.90 -16.75
CA GLU A 786 -17.72 12.51 -16.26
C GLU A 786 -16.80 11.58 -17.07
N LEU A 787 -16.24 10.57 -16.40
CA LEU A 787 -15.55 9.44 -17.05
C LEU A 787 -16.30 8.15 -16.76
N ILE A 788 -16.74 7.46 -17.80
CA ILE A 788 -17.45 6.20 -17.71
C ILE A 788 -16.50 5.06 -18.06
N LEU A 789 -16.17 4.22 -17.08
CA LEU A 789 -15.42 2.98 -17.27
C LEU A 789 -16.43 1.83 -17.38
N SER A 790 -16.43 1.09 -18.48
CA SER A 790 -17.41 0.01 -18.70
C SER A 790 -16.80 -1.25 -19.31
N ALA A 791 -17.56 -2.33 -19.14
CA ALA A 791 -17.51 -3.52 -19.97
C ALA A 791 -18.80 -3.61 -20.81
N GLY A 792 -18.71 -3.62 -22.14
CA GLY A 792 -19.75 -3.93 -23.10
C GLY A 792 -20.15 -2.82 -24.07
N THR A 793 -19.53 -1.63 -24.07
CA THR A 793 -19.99 -0.51 -24.95
C THR A 793 -19.26 -0.46 -26.30
N SER A 794 -19.78 0.32 -27.26
CA SER A 794 -19.28 0.33 -28.62
C SER A 794 -17.91 0.95 -28.76
N LEU A 795 -17.02 0.23 -29.47
CA LEU A 795 -15.72 0.73 -29.91
C LEU A 795 -15.81 1.96 -30.82
N ASP A 796 -17.02 2.31 -31.29
CA ASP A 796 -17.24 3.54 -32.03
C ASP A 796 -16.96 4.80 -31.17
N ASP A 797 -17.04 4.70 -29.83
CA ASP A 797 -16.70 5.78 -28.88
C ASP A 797 -15.29 5.65 -28.27
N LEU A 798 -14.53 4.62 -28.68
CA LEU A 798 -13.19 4.36 -28.16
C LEU A 798 -12.15 5.25 -28.87
N HIS A 799 -11.99 6.48 -28.41
CA HIS A 799 -10.83 7.32 -28.74
C HIS A 799 -9.59 6.93 -27.91
N LEU A 800 -9.30 5.64 -27.73
CA LEU A 800 -8.15 5.16 -26.93
C LEU A 800 -6.79 5.22 -27.66
N ASP A 801 -6.74 5.86 -28.83
CA ASP A 801 -5.50 6.24 -29.54
C ASP A 801 -5.39 7.77 -29.76
N LYS A 802 -6.23 8.60 -29.12
CA LYS A 802 -6.00 10.04 -29.12
C LYS A 802 -4.98 10.37 -28.05
N ILE A 803 -3.72 10.47 -28.47
CA ILE A 803 -2.80 11.45 -27.90
C ILE A 803 -3.57 12.79 -27.92
N TYR A 804 -4.13 13.22 -26.79
CA TYR A 804 -4.86 14.49 -26.69
C TYR A 804 -3.86 15.64 -26.84
N LYS A 805 -3.51 15.98 -28.08
CA LYS A 805 -2.79 17.20 -28.42
C LYS A 805 -3.82 18.29 -28.69
N SER A 806 -3.92 19.24 -27.77
CA SER A 806 -4.59 20.51 -28.06
C SER A 806 -3.74 21.31 -29.07
N GLU A 807 -4.41 21.79 -30.11
CA GLU A 807 -3.95 22.70 -31.19
C GLU A 807 -3.16 22.14 -32.39
N ALA A 808 -3.90 22.06 -33.51
CA ALA A 808 -3.56 22.35 -34.92
C ALA A 808 -2.22 21.87 -35.52
N VAL A 809 -2.30 21.00 -36.54
CA VAL A 809 -1.88 21.24 -37.95
C VAL A 809 -1.90 19.89 -38.72
N ASP A 810 -2.61 19.92 -39.86
CA ASP A 810 -2.63 19.01 -41.01
C ASP A 810 -2.81 17.48 -40.84
N LYS A 811 -3.91 17.02 -41.46
CA LYS A 811 -4.30 15.62 -41.65
C LYS A 811 -3.21 14.81 -42.39
N PRO A 812 -2.74 13.69 -41.82
CA PRO A 812 -2.27 12.56 -42.61
C PRO A 812 -3.43 11.56 -42.77
N GLU A 813 -3.65 11.07 -44.00
CA GLU A 813 -4.59 9.97 -44.25
C GLU A 813 -4.21 8.71 -43.45
N PRO A 814 -5.18 7.99 -42.87
CA PRO A 814 -4.91 6.77 -42.13
C PRO A 814 -4.50 5.63 -43.09
N PRO A 815 -3.47 4.82 -42.76
CA PRO A 815 -3.17 3.60 -43.50
C PRO A 815 -4.33 2.60 -43.39
N SER A 816 -4.57 1.85 -44.46
CA SER A 816 -5.71 0.94 -44.63
C SER A 816 -5.80 -0.13 -43.53
N LYS A 817 -6.67 0.10 -42.54
CA LYS A 817 -7.11 -0.88 -41.52
C LYS A 817 -8.05 -1.95 -42.15
N PRO A 818 -8.17 -3.15 -41.54
CA PRO A 818 -9.23 -4.11 -41.86
C PRO A 818 -10.59 -3.41 -41.82
N SER A 819 -11.52 -3.76 -42.72
CA SER A 819 -12.78 -3.01 -42.86
C SER A 819 -13.54 -2.89 -41.53
N LYS A 820 -13.98 -1.67 -41.20
CA LYS A 820 -14.75 -1.29 -39.99
C LYS A 820 -15.87 -2.29 -39.66
N LYS A 821 -16.45 -2.94 -40.67
CA LYS A 821 -17.43 -4.02 -40.53
C LYS A 821 -16.90 -5.25 -39.76
N ARG A 822 -15.71 -5.77 -40.06
CA ARG A 822 -15.18 -6.99 -39.41
C ARG A 822 -14.87 -6.76 -37.93
N TYR A 823 -14.31 -5.61 -37.61
CA TYR A 823 -14.00 -5.22 -36.25
C TYR A 823 -15.27 -4.98 -35.43
N ASN A 824 -16.27 -4.27 -35.98
CA ASN A 824 -17.56 -4.08 -35.33
C ASN A 824 -18.33 -5.38 -35.13
N SER A 825 -18.20 -6.35 -36.05
CA SER A 825 -18.83 -7.66 -35.88
C SER A 825 -18.11 -8.55 -34.86
N LEU A 826 -16.77 -8.50 -34.75
CA LEU A 826 -16.03 -9.16 -33.66
C LEU A 826 -16.39 -8.55 -32.30
N ASN A 827 -16.50 -7.22 -32.25
CA ASN A 827 -16.93 -6.47 -31.07
C ASN A 827 -18.38 -6.81 -30.69
N ASN A 828 -19.29 -6.94 -31.66
CA ASN A 828 -20.67 -7.35 -31.36
C ASN A 828 -20.79 -8.82 -30.91
N ILE A 829 -19.88 -9.70 -31.34
CA ILE A 829 -19.74 -11.05 -30.77
C ILE A 829 -19.25 -10.98 -29.32
N TYR A 830 -18.28 -10.10 -29.04
CA TYR A 830 -17.75 -9.86 -27.70
C TYR A 830 -18.82 -9.26 -26.76
N LYS A 831 -19.58 -8.25 -27.22
CA LYS A 831 -20.72 -7.64 -26.51
C LYS A 831 -21.91 -8.58 -26.36
N GLY A 832 -22.12 -9.47 -27.33
CA GLY A 832 -23.19 -10.44 -27.27
C GLY A 832 -23.02 -11.47 -26.15
N ILE A 833 -21.79 -11.67 -25.69
CA ILE A 833 -21.47 -12.46 -24.49
C ILE A 833 -21.90 -11.70 -23.22
N TYR A 834 -22.03 -10.37 -23.27
CA TYR A 834 -22.42 -9.49 -22.16
C TYR A 834 -23.94 -9.23 -22.04
N SER A 835 -24.68 -9.08 -23.14
CA SER A 835 -26.05 -8.50 -23.10
C SER A 835 -27.24 -9.48 -23.10
N SER A 836 -27.02 -10.79 -23.28
CA SER A 836 -28.10 -11.81 -23.30
C SER A 836 -29.35 -11.47 -24.16
N LYS A 837 -29.25 -10.66 -25.22
CA LYS A 837 -30.38 -10.29 -26.10
C LYS A 837 -30.35 -11.03 -27.45
N GLU A 838 -31.50 -11.11 -28.13
CA GLU A 838 -31.71 -11.73 -29.46
C GLU A 838 -30.78 -11.17 -30.57
N ASP A 839 -30.18 -10.01 -30.35
CA ASP A 839 -29.24 -9.33 -31.26
C ASP A 839 -27.94 -10.11 -31.52
N ASN A 840 -27.61 -11.09 -30.67
CA ASN A 840 -26.46 -11.99 -30.84
C ASN A 840 -26.52 -12.79 -32.13
N LEU A 841 -27.72 -13.21 -32.53
CA LEU A 841 -27.92 -13.93 -33.78
C LEU A 841 -27.77 -12.99 -34.97
N ASN A 842 -28.25 -11.74 -34.85
CA ASN A 842 -28.15 -10.71 -35.90
C ASN A 842 -26.70 -10.26 -36.15
N ALA A 843 -25.88 -10.11 -35.11
CA ALA A 843 -24.46 -9.79 -35.26
C ALA A 843 -23.66 -10.93 -35.93
N LEU A 844 -23.94 -12.18 -35.56
CA LEU A 844 -23.40 -13.36 -36.24
C LEU A 844 -23.90 -13.44 -37.70
N ARG A 845 -25.18 -13.14 -37.95
CA ARG A 845 -25.84 -13.10 -39.28
C ARG A 845 -25.16 -12.10 -40.23
N VAL A 846 -24.73 -10.92 -39.76
CA VAL A 846 -24.01 -9.90 -40.56
C VAL A 846 -22.58 -10.32 -40.92
N LEU A 847 -21.90 -11.05 -40.03
CA LEU A 847 -20.54 -11.57 -40.25
C LEU A 847 -20.49 -12.68 -41.32
N ILE A 848 -21.55 -13.49 -41.40
CA ILE A 848 -21.69 -14.59 -42.38
C ILE A 848 -22.14 -14.08 -43.76
N SER A 849 -22.98 -13.05 -43.81
CA SER A 849 -23.60 -12.56 -45.05
C SER A 849 -22.68 -11.67 -45.91
N SER A 850 -21.70 -11.00 -45.29
CA SER A 850 -20.81 -10.05 -45.99
C SER A 850 -19.75 -10.69 -46.91
N ASN A 851 -19.54 -12.01 -46.84
CA ASN A 851 -18.57 -12.73 -47.68
C ASN A 851 -19.20 -13.49 -48.87
N LEU A 852 -20.52 -13.45 -49.06
CA LEU A 852 -21.22 -14.32 -50.03
C LEU A 852 -22.08 -13.60 -51.08
N GLY A 853 -21.99 -12.27 -51.19
CA GLY A 853 -22.48 -11.52 -52.36
C GLY A 853 -23.99 -11.45 -52.60
N ASN A 854 -24.84 -11.98 -51.69
CA ASN A 854 -26.29 -11.95 -51.89
C ASN A 854 -26.96 -10.85 -51.07
N ASN A 855 -27.77 -10.04 -51.75
CA ASN A 855 -28.63 -9.03 -51.14
C ASN A 855 -29.62 -9.68 -50.18
N TYR A 856 -29.74 -9.04 -49.01
CA TYR A 856 -30.72 -9.35 -47.99
C TYR A 856 -32.12 -9.03 -48.53
N ASP A 857 -32.95 -10.05 -48.72
CA ASP A 857 -34.40 -9.91 -48.54
C ASP A 857 -35.01 -11.23 -48.07
N GLU A 858 -35.82 -11.08 -47.03
CA GLU A 858 -36.75 -11.97 -46.32
C GLU A 858 -36.82 -13.49 -46.67
N ASN A 859 -36.82 -14.30 -45.59
CA ASN A 859 -37.22 -15.73 -45.50
C ASN A 859 -36.15 -16.83 -45.67
N MET A 860 -35.10 -16.82 -44.83
CA MET A 860 -34.19 -17.98 -44.67
C MET A 860 -34.48 -18.72 -43.37
N SER A 861 -34.67 -20.05 -43.40
CA SER A 861 -35.00 -20.85 -42.20
C SER A 861 -33.82 -20.99 -41.23
N ASP A 862 -34.08 -21.21 -39.93
CA ASP A 862 -33.05 -21.40 -38.89
C ASP A 862 -32.01 -22.47 -39.24
N GLU A 863 -32.40 -23.48 -40.03
CA GLU A 863 -31.55 -24.59 -40.46
C GLU A 863 -30.57 -24.18 -41.58
N GLU A 864 -31.00 -23.33 -42.52
CA GLU A 864 -30.14 -22.75 -43.57
C GLU A 864 -29.17 -21.71 -43.00
N GLN A 865 -29.61 -20.95 -42.01
CA GLN A 865 -28.77 -20.00 -41.28
C GLN A 865 -27.62 -20.70 -40.55
N LEU A 866 -27.90 -21.82 -39.86
CA LEU A 866 -26.90 -22.65 -39.19
C LEU A 866 -25.93 -23.29 -40.20
N LYS A 867 -26.43 -23.71 -41.35
CA LYS A 867 -25.61 -24.32 -42.42
C LYS A 867 -24.62 -23.31 -43.01
N ASN A 868 -25.02 -22.05 -43.19
CA ASN A 868 -24.16 -20.98 -43.68
C ASN A 868 -23.07 -20.59 -42.66
N LEU A 869 -23.41 -20.49 -41.37
CA LEU A 869 -22.43 -20.30 -40.29
C LEU A 869 -21.39 -21.43 -40.26
N MET A 870 -21.85 -22.68 -40.38
CA MET A 870 -20.97 -23.86 -40.37
C MET A 870 -20.09 -23.97 -41.62
N SER A 871 -20.54 -23.42 -42.76
CA SER A 871 -19.74 -23.34 -43.99
C SER A 871 -18.69 -22.23 -43.93
N TYR A 872 -19.01 -21.10 -43.29
CA TYR A 872 -18.07 -20.00 -43.02
C TYR A 872 -16.98 -20.39 -42.00
N LEU A 873 -17.38 -21.03 -40.90
CA LEU A 873 -16.42 -21.60 -39.94
C LEU A 873 -15.60 -22.73 -40.58
N GLY A 874 -16.21 -23.49 -41.49
CA GLY A 874 -15.49 -24.44 -42.34
C GLY A 874 -14.38 -23.77 -43.16
N SER A 875 -14.70 -22.75 -43.94
CA SER A 875 -13.72 -22.05 -44.79
C SER A 875 -12.60 -21.37 -43.99
N ILE A 876 -12.88 -20.79 -42.81
CA ILE A 876 -11.83 -20.20 -41.96
C ILE A 876 -10.90 -21.26 -41.36
N TYR A 877 -11.41 -22.44 -41.00
CA TYR A 877 -10.64 -23.42 -40.21
C TYR A 877 -10.24 -24.69 -40.97
N THR A 878 -10.71 -24.90 -42.20
CA THR A 878 -10.29 -26.00 -43.08
C THR A 878 -9.55 -25.53 -44.33
N GLU A 879 -9.56 -24.24 -44.65
CA GLU A 879 -8.85 -23.66 -45.82
C GLU A 879 -7.75 -22.66 -45.41
N THR A 880 -7.31 -22.69 -44.15
CA THR A 880 -6.16 -21.90 -43.67
C THR A 880 -4.97 -22.80 -43.29
N PRO A 881 -3.72 -22.28 -43.33
CA PRO A 881 -2.49 -23.07 -43.20
C PRO A 881 -2.37 -23.87 -41.89
N TYR A 882 -3.10 -23.46 -40.85
CA TYR A 882 -3.02 -24.06 -39.51
C TYR A 882 -3.73 -25.42 -39.39
N SER A 883 -4.65 -25.73 -40.31
CA SER A 883 -5.37 -27.02 -40.32
C SER A 883 -4.47 -28.21 -40.73
N PHE A 884 -3.44 -27.97 -41.55
CA PHE A 884 -2.48 -28.99 -42.00
C PHE A 884 -1.45 -29.39 -40.93
N SER A 885 -1.16 -28.53 -39.95
CA SER A 885 -0.22 -28.81 -38.84
C SER A 885 -0.70 -29.91 -37.89
N SER A 886 -2.02 -30.06 -37.76
CA SER A 886 -2.65 -31.07 -36.91
C SER A 886 -2.57 -32.47 -37.51
N GLU A 887 -2.61 -32.58 -38.84
CA GLU A 887 -2.46 -33.84 -39.56
C GLU A 887 -0.98 -34.27 -39.64
N LEU A 888 -0.07 -33.31 -39.82
CA LEU A 888 1.38 -33.54 -39.72
C LEU A 888 1.78 -34.01 -38.30
N SER A 889 1.23 -33.38 -37.26
CA SER A 889 1.46 -33.78 -35.87
C SER A 889 0.88 -35.16 -35.55
N ARG A 890 -0.27 -35.53 -36.13
CA ARG A 890 -0.84 -36.89 -35.98
C ARG A 890 -0.03 -37.96 -36.70
N LYS A 891 0.52 -37.67 -37.88
CA LYS A 891 1.42 -38.59 -38.60
C LYS A 891 2.79 -38.70 -37.91
N SER A 892 3.32 -37.60 -37.38
CA SER A 892 4.56 -37.58 -36.61
C SER A 892 4.43 -38.32 -35.27
N ALA A 893 3.31 -38.16 -34.56
CA ALA A 893 2.99 -38.95 -33.37
C ALA A 893 2.74 -40.44 -33.68
N GLY A 894 2.22 -40.75 -34.86
CA GLY A 894 2.10 -42.12 -35.38
C GLY A 894 3.46 -42.78 -35.62
N MET A 895 4.38 -42.06 -36.28
CA MET A 895 5.77 -42.51 -36.47
C MET A 895 6.51 -42.65 -35.14
N PHE A 896 6.30 -41.73 -34.19
CA PHE A 896 6.92 -41.80 -32.86
C PHE A 896 6.40 -42.99 -32.05
N ARG A 897 5.11 -43.32 -32.17
CA ARG A 897 4.52 -44.52 -31.55
C ARG A 897 5.15 -45.80 -32.12
N ASP A 898 5.31 -45.88 -33.43
CA ASP A 898 5.82 -47.09 -34.09
C ASP A 898 7.32 -47.29 -33.76
N ILE A 899 8.11 -46.21 -33.66
CA ILE A 899 9.50 -46.22 -33.15
C ILE A 899 9.56 -46.68 -31.68
N VAL A 900 8.58 -46.30 -30.86
CA VAL A 900 8.53 -46.64 -29.43
C VAL A 900 8.07 -48.08 -29.18
N THR A 901 7.27 -48.66 -30.07
CA THR A 901 6.85 -50.07 -29.95
C THR A 901 7.91 -51.07 -30.41
N GLU A 902 8.80 -50.67 -31.32
CA GLU A 902 9.83 -51.56 -31.88
C GLU A 902 11.17 -51.53 -31.13
N ASN A 903 11.35 -50.62 -30.18
CA ASN A 903 12.62 -50.46 -29.45
C ASN A 903 12.47 -50.71 -27.94
N GLN A 904 13.34 -51.55 -27.38
CA GLN A 904 13.46 -51.72 -25.93
C GLN A 904 14.29 -50.55 -25.36
N PHE A 905 13.66 -49.62 -24.61
CA PHE A 905 14.33 -48.41 -24.11
C PHE A 905 15.04 -48.58 -22.75
N ARG A 906 15.01 -49.78 -22.17
CA ARG A 906 15.60 -50.07 -20.86
C ARG A 906 16.40 -51.36 -20.92
N SER A 907 17.63 -51.35 -20.40
CA SER A 907 18.48 -52.54 -20.30
C SER A 907 18.12 -53.38 -19.08
N ASP A 908 18.09 -54.70 -19.20
CA ASP A 908 17.95 -55.61 -18.07
C ASP A 908 19.22 -55.60 -17.19
N LEU A 909 19.08 -55.95 -15.90
CA LEU A 909 20.17 -55.98 -14.93
C LEU A 909 21.31 -56.91 -15.41
N ASN A 910 22.55 -56.43 -15.36
CA ASN A 910 23.77 -57.11 -15.84
C ASN A 910 23.76 -57.49 -17.34
N ARG A 911 22.99 -56.78 -18.18
CA ARG A 911 22.98 -56.97 -19.63
C ARG A 911 23.24 -55.68 -20.38
N TRP A 912 23.89 -55.82 -21.54
CA TRP A 912 24.05 -54.75 -22.52
C TRP A 912 22.79 -54.61 -23.37
N LEU A 913 22.31 -53.38 -23.49
CA LEU A 913 21.34 -52.94 -24.49
C LEU A 913 22.12 -52.12 -25.53
N VAL A 914 22.19 -52.60 -26.77
CA VAL A 914 22.82 -51.90 -27.89
C VAL A 914 21.72 -51.46 -28.85
N MET A 915 21.51 -50.16 -28.96
CA MET A 915 20.53 -49.55 -29.84
C MET A 915 21.26 -48.88 -30.99
N GLY A 916 21.00 -49.28 -32.23
CA GLY A 916 21.60 -48.66 -33.41
C GLY A 916 20.54 -48.39 -34.48
N GLY A 917 20.69 -47.29 -35.21
CA GLY A 917 19.78 -46.90 -36.28
C GLY A 917 20.51 -46.23 -37.43
N LEU A 918 20.09 -46.54 -38.66
CA LEU A 918 20.47 -45.86 -39.89
C LEU A 918 19.27 -45.01 -40.34
N THR A 919 19.39 -43.69 -40.37
CA THR A 919 18.37 -42.85 -41.01
C THR A 919 18.65 -42.77 -42.50
N HIS A 920 17.92 -43.57 -43.28
CA HIS A 920 17.77 -43.36 -44.72
C HIS A 920 16.44 -42.65 -44.93
N ALA A 921 16.47 -41.42 -45.44
CA ALA A 921 15.28 -40.86 -46.09
C ALA A 921 15.20 -41.50 -47.48
N ASP A 922 14.52 -42.65 -47.58
CA ASP A 922 14.15 -43.23 -48.87
C ASP A 922 12.63 -43.31 -49.00
N GLY A 923 12.16 -42.72 -50.11
CA GLY A 923 10.82 -42.66 -50.71
C GLY A 923 9.60 -43.15 -49.91
N GLY A 924 8.76 -42.21 -49.46
CA GLY A 924 7.45 -42.53 -48.88
C GLY A 924 6.33 -41.52 -49.08
N THR A 925 6.59 -40.30 -49.58
CA THR A 925 5.56 -39.34 -49.98
C THR A 925 6.17 -38.38 -50.99
N LYS A 926 5.67 -38.35 -52.23
CA LYS A 926 5.88 -37.20 -53.11
C LYS A 926 5.23 -36.00 -52.43
N ASP A 927 6.05 -35.10 -51.90
CA ASP A 927 5.60 -33.91 -51.20
C ASP A 927 5.32 -32.82 -52.25
N SER A 928 4.05 -32.63 -52.61
CA SER A 928 3.64 -31.60 -53.58
C SER A 928 3.30 -30.26 -52.91
N TYR A 929 3.73 -30.03 -51.67
CA TYR A 929 3.31 -28.86 -50.88
C TYR A 929 4.42 -27.84 -50.60
N TYR A 930 5.67 -28.15 -50.89
CA TYR A 930 6.75 -27.17 -50.88
C TYR A 930 6.92 -26.59 -52.28
N GLY A 931 6.35 -25.40 -52.53
CA GLY A 931 6.62 -24.65 -53.77
C GLY A 931 5.50 -23.80 -54.36
N GLN A 932 4.31 -23.69 -53.76
CA GLN A 932 3.25 -22.84 -54.32
C GLN A 932 3.00 -21.58 -53.47
N ASN A 933 3.68 -20.50 -53.83
CA ASN A 933 3.31 -19.15 -53.44
C ASN A 933 1.99 -18.77 -54.14
N TYR A 934 0.95 -18.42 -53.38
CA TYR A 934 -0.27 -17.83 -53.91
C TYR A 934 -0.52 -16.46 -53.29
N HIS A 935 0.14 -15.45 -53.86
CA HIS A 935 -0.43 -14.11 -53.97
C HIS A 935 -0.20 -13.60 -55.40
N GLU A 936 -1.30 -13.15 -56.00
CA GLU A 936 -1.45 -12.37 -57.25
C GLU A 936 -1.61 -13.08 -58.60
N ILE A 937 -2.41 -12.39 -59.41
CA ILE A 937 -2.92 -12.73 -60.74
C ILE A 937 -1.81 -12.46 -61.77
N ASP A 938 -1.69 -13.40 -62.72
CA ASP A 938 -0.99 -13.36 -64.01
C ASP A 938 0.36 -14.12 -64.12
N GLY A 939 0.54 -14.78 -65.26
CA GLY A 939 1.27 -16.05 -65.42
C GLY A 939 2.79 -16.01 -65.60
N GLY A 940 3.44 -17.08 -65.15
CA GLY A 940 4.84 -17.41 -65.47
C GLY A 940 5.37 -18.63 -64.70
N THR A 941 5.75 -19.68 -65.42
CA THR A 941 6.30 -20.97 -64.95
C THR A 941 7.75 -20.89 -64.45
N ALA A 942 8.09 -21.59 -63.35
CA ALA A 942 9.36 -22.32 -63.21
C ALA A 942 9.34 -23.30 -62.00
N ASP A 943 9.46 -24.60 -62.29
CA ASP A 943 9.85 -25.66 -61.34
C ASP A 943 11.36 -25.58 -61.06
N VAL A 944 11.79 -25.72 -59.80
CA VAL A 944 13.17 -26.10 -59.48
C VAL A 944 13.16 -27.16 -58.37
N ASP A 945 13.64 -28.36 -58.72
CA ASP A 945 13.70 -29.56 -57.87
C ASP A 945 15.10 -29.62 -57.21
N VAL A 946 15.20 -29.60 -55.87
CA VAL A 946 16.48 -29.71 -55.14
C VAL A 946 16.40 -30.88 -54.16
N ASP A 947 17.09 -31.97 -54.47
CA ASP A 947 17.14 -33.20 -53.65
C ASP A 947 18.30 -33.12 -52.64
N MET A 948 18.01 -33.06 -51.34
CA MET A 948 19.00 -33.13 -50.25
C MET A 948 18.88 -34.47 -49.50
N LYS A 949 19.87 -35.36 -49.68
CA LYS A 949 19.94 -36.64 -48.93
C LYS A 949 20.92 -36.53 -47.76
N LEU A 950 20.40 -36.60 -46.53
CA LEU A 950 21.18 -36.70 -45.29
C LEU A 950 21.11 -38.14 -44.76
N THR A 951 22.24 -38.83 -44.66
CA THR A 951 22.30 -40.19 -44.08
C THR A 951 23.13 -40.15 -42.79
N GLY A 952 22.50 -40.48 -41.66
CA GLY A 952 23.16 -40.56 -40.36
C GLY A 952 23.08 -41.98 -39.77
N ALA A 953 24.16 -42.44 -39.17
CA ALA A 953 24.19 -43.67 -38.38
C ALA A 953 24.48 -43.34 -36.92
N TYR A 954 23.75 -43.92 -35.99
CA TYR A 954 24.08 -43.85 -34.56
C TYR A 954 24.02 -45.24 -33.92
N VAL A 955 24.89 -45.46 -32.93
CA VAL A 955 24.87 -46.64 -32.06
C VAL A 955 25.05 -46.16 -30.61
N LEU A 956 24.19 -46.63 -29.72
CA LEU A 956 24.14 -46.34 -28.29
C LEU A 956 24.17 -47.66 -27.51
N GLY A 957 25.22 -47.89 -26.73
CA GLY A 957 25.29 -49.01 -25.79
C GLY A 957 25.00 -48.54 -24.36
N LYS A 958 24.06 -49.20 -23.67
CA LYS A 958 23.77 -49.04 -22.23
C LYS A 958 23.96 -50.37 -21.51
N TYR A 959 24.67 -50.37 -20.39
CA TYR A 959 24.78 -51.53 -19.50
C TYR A 959 24.08 -51.27 -18.17
N GLY A 960 23.19 -52.17 -17.75
CA GLY A 960 22.43 -52.03 -16.51
C GLY A 960 23.21 -52.52 -15.30
N TYR A 961 23.63 -51.61 -14.40
CA TYR A 961 24.37 -51.95 -13.17
C TYR A 961 23.47 -51.98 -11.91
N SER A 962 22.37 -51.20 -11.89
CA SER A 962 21.29 -51.28 -10.89
C SER A 962 20.01 -50.61 -11.40
N GLU A 963 18.86 -50.79 -10.71
CA GLU A 963 17.55 -50.24 -11.11
C GLU A 963 17.52 -48.70 -11.28
N ASN A 964 18.51 -48.00 -10.69
CA ASN A 964 18.57 -46.55 -10.64
C ASN A 964 19.84 -45.92 -11.25
N VAL A 965 20.76 -46.70 -11.84
CA VAL A 965 21.99 -46.16 -12.47
C VAL A 965 22.32 -46.88 -13.78
N ALA A 966 22.45 -46.12 -14.87
CA ALA A 966 22.92 -46.60 -16.19
C ALA A 966 24.04 -45.69 -16.72
N LEU A 967 25.13 -46.28 -17.24
CA LEU A 967 26.25 -45.58 -17.89
C LEU A 967 26.17 -45.82 -19.41
N GLY A 968 26.42 -44.79 -20.25
CA GLY A 968 26.37 -44.91 -21.71
C GLY A 968 27.39 -44.02 -22.43
N VAL A 969 27.81 -44.43 -23.63
CA VAL A 969 28.71 -43.69 -24.53
C VAL A 969 28.02 -43.52 -25.89
N THR A 970 28.09 -42.31 -26.46
CA THR A 970 27.52 -41.95 -27.77
C THR A 970 28.63 -41.47 -28.71
N VAL A 971 28.68 -41.98 -29.94
CA VAL A 971 29.58 -41.48 -31.01
C VAL A 971 28.75 -41.30 -32.29
N GLY A 972 28.81 -40.12 -32.91
CA GLY A 972 28.08 -39.82 -34.15
C GLY A 972 28.84 -38.82 -35.03
N GLY A 973 28.81 -39.03 -36.36
CA GLY A 973 29.42 -38.13 -37.35
C GLY A 973 28.50 -37.94 -38.57
N ASN A 974 28.44 -36.71 -39.09
CA ASN A 974 27.66 -36.34 -40.28
C ASN A 974 28.60 -36.03 -41.46
N ARG A 975 28.20 -36.41 -42.68
CA ARG A 975 28.83 -35.97 -43.94
C ARG A 975 27.73 -35.46 -44.88
N SER A 976 27.85 -34.21 -45.35
CA SER A 976 26.93 -33.57 -46.30
C SER A 976 27.67 -33.31 -47.61
N GLU A 977 27.10 -33.73 -48.75
CA GLU A 977 27.53 -33.33 -50.08
C GLU A 977 26.32 -32.77 -50.85
N ALA A 978 26.39 -31.51 -51.27
CA ALA A 978 25.42 -30.91 -52.18
C ALA A 978 25.98 -30.95 -53.61
N LYS A 979 25.19 -31.44 -54.57
CA LYS A 979 25.50 -31.32 -56.01
C LYS A 979 24.48 -30.41 -56.68
N LEU A 980 24.96 -29.29 -57.22
CA LEU A 980 24.23 -28.44 -58.17
C LEU A 980 24.41 -29.01 -59.59
N PRO A 981 23.34 -29.29 -60.34
CA PRO A 981 23.38 -29.36 -61.79
C PRO A 981 23.13 -27.96 -62.38
N MET A 982 23.90 -27.62 -63.42
CA MET A 982 23.63 -26.47 -64.31
C MET A 982 22.38 -26.69 -65.16
#